data_AF-A0A920H7F9-F1
#
_entry.id   AF-A0A920H7F9-F1
#
_cell.length_a   1.000
_cell.length_b   1.000
_cell.length_c   1.000
_cell.angle_alpha   90.00
_cell.angle_beta   90.00
_cell.angle_gamma   90.00
#
_symmetry.space_group_name_H-M   'P 1'
#
loop_
_entity.id
_entity.type
_entity.pdbx_description
1 polymer ?
#
loop_
_entity_poly.entity_id
_entity_poly.type
_entity_poly.pdbx_seq_one_letter_code
_entity_poly.pdbx_strand_id
1 'polypeptide(L)'
;MILFNVNKSLANNCQNIGEIGTSGSCNGKLIVSRQNLLDAISDGSYAVIGPGNVSYTFAEGGTGDIYTGNINDFSSLFKGKKTFNQDIGYWDTSSATNMSEMFSNARRFNQDISNWDVSNVTKMNRMFLNARYFNQDINGWDVSNVEQINLMFRNAHRFNQSLNSWDVGNVTQMAHIFRGAKAFNGNISAWNTSKVKNFIAVFDGAKSFNQDISNWDVSSGTRMNHFLRNNAVFNKDLSSWDVRKFRSEPRHFAPNLLTAGGVKPCWGLNGCASADLIPVLNSYSPNNFDVSHGSNLDLELNFNMAVELVSKKSNIILHKMSGSNLKKVATYNLLKSEKVSFSDDKTKITINIGPKITDNTKYVVQIRPGSIKSSSSGAYFQGIQPEYQKSGSIWFSTGSNDQVLDIIGTTPSSGSNSLETENPQIIIRFSEDIALGTGNVTLKKYSDDSTVRAFNVANSTDQEDLQINDTDLTIKLVDTNGDSLVVGSTKYYLQVDATAIDNAGSSKSFAGISNKDAYSYTTISASNCGAITGQAKYWKGKGVASSSVKIYRDDSLVDTKTTDDLGFYYFYPTQTGTYHVEFVKPTSNSNADKLTRAALSIPQGQVNSDDIVPVNSGRWVRNIEITTACEFHTEIDGLLIDPAGVIYDATTRQPVSGATVRLLYNGELVNNDWLDDSGGKNSQITSSDGQYSFTLKADSAADGTYTIEVLPPTAYKFQSSQIPVEGDTYSPQLGGSVEEIQDQEEAPASDQDTTYYLSFSFVFTNEAATTSNGVINNHIPIDPAVDPTTKADVNGLAEAWTNAAIRFNKSSVKAVDKRFDWLRSNQNSEKKSHQGINISFDNPLLEKALNGSSKRFKDLNNRDIESWARSNWSNERLKNESDQVFNDLIDNSVDLAFAELREKTFKPNLNPTGGELIGNWSVWTNGEILFGNKGNSSKSSEQDTNSLFLTLGIDKPYKENGLFGVAFNYGKDDISVGNAGSGIDSTNLGFNFYSSNLLKNKFPIESQIGFGKMDMNTKRIDNSTSHIGDRDVYMIFGSAKILAEPLKIKNFQLTPYGRLDLAHINLKAFSESGSSLALTFKDQTVNRKMVSLGLNLDRNFIFENWRLKPFLGISYGYDFTGDSIVDMNYVGDSQNYRIILDELSSNNWNTNIGFEFFRDNDWSGSISYEYERAGSSSHTNSYQFNISWFF
;
A
#
# COMPACT_ATOMS: atom_id res chain seq x y z
N MET A 1 11.70 -33.14 50.57
CA MET A 1 11.15 -33.92 51.70
C MET A 1 9.93 -34.67 51.14
N ILE A 2 9.89 -36.01 51.32
CA ILE A 2 8.71 -36.89 51.13
C ILE A 2 8.17 -37.07 49.68
N LEU A 3 8.57 -38.21 49.09
CA LEU A 3 7.78 -39.20 48.34
C LEU A 3 6.70 -38.73 47.33
N PHE A 4 6.93 -39.06 46.04
CA PHE A 4 6.20 -40.15 45.36
C PHE A 4 7.04 -40.68 44.19
N ASN A 5 7.63 -41.87 44.37
CA ASN A 5 8.25 -42.63 43.28
C ASN A 5 7.84 -44.10 43.48
N VAL A 6 6.79 -44.53 42.76
CA VAL A 6 6.19 -45.87 42.90
C VAL A 6 5.83 -46.44 41.53
N ASN A 7 6.64 -47.40 41.08
CA ASN A 7 6.30 -48.54 40.22
C ASN A 7 5.36 -48.32 39.00
N LYS A 8 5.92 -47.98 37.83
CA LYS A 8 5.37 -48.39 36.52
C LYS A 8 5.90 -49.78 36.11
N SER A 9 5.43 -50.84 36.77
CA SER A 9 5.66 -52.24 36.33
C SER A 9 4.59 -53.21 36.86
N LEU A 10 3.33 -52.80 36.81
CA LEU A 10 2.22 -53.76 36.69
C LEU A 10 2.08 -54.11 35.20
N ALA A 11 1.80 -55.38 34.90
CA ALA A 11 1.67 -55.86 33.52
C ALA A 11 0.40 -55.28 32.88
N ASN A 12 0.54 -54.14 32.21
CA ASN A 12 -0.53 -53.50 31.47
C ASN A 12 -0.95 -54.40 30.29
N ASN A 13 -2.05 -55.14 30.45
CA ASN A 13 -2.71 -55.90 29.36
C ASN A 13 -3.37 -54.99 28.29
N CYS A 14 -2.91 -53.74 28.17
CA CYS A 14 -3.51 -52.72 27.31
C CYS A 14 -3.19 -52.88 25.82
N GLN A 15 -2.74 -54.05 25.33
CA GLN A 15 -2.27 -54.21 23.94
C GLN A 15 -3.36 -54.63 22.94
N ASN A 16 -4.46 -55.22 23.41
CA ASN A 16 -5.49 -55.78 22.53
C ASN A 16 -6.45 -54.68 22.02
N ILE A 17 -6.22 -54.21 20.80
CA ILE A 17 -7.08 -53.23 20.13
C ILE A 17 -8.50 -53.80 19.96
N GLY A 18 -9.51 -53.01 20.33
CA GLY A 18 -10.92 -53.38 20.27
C GLY A 18 -11.45 -54.08 21.53
N GLU A 19 -10.59 -54.37 22.52
CA GLU A 19 -11.00 -54.88 23.82
C GLU A 19 -11.10 -53.78 24.89
N ILE A 20 -11.81 -54.06 25.98
CA ILE A 20 -11.87 -53.19 27.15
C ILE A 20 -10.71 -53.56 28.08
N GLY A 21 -9.88 -52.58 28.44
CA GLY A 21 -8.78 -52.81 29.37
C GLY A 21 -9.27 -53.27 30.75
N THR A 22 -8.54 -54.19 31.36
CA THR A 22 -8.93 -54.87 32.63
C THR A 22 -8.07 -54.47 33.83
N SER A 23 -7.03 -53.64 33.60
CA SER A 23 -6.10 -53.16 34.63
C SER A 23 -5.26 -51.99 34.08
N GLY A 24 -4.55 -51.27 34.95
CA GLY A 24 -3.68 -50.17 34.55
C GLY A 24 -4.44 -48.93 34.03
N SER A 25 -3.76 -48.11 33.23
CA SER A 25 -4.31 -46.85 32.65
C SER A 25 -5.44 -47.06 31.63
N CYS A 26 -5.57 -48.28 31.09
CA CYS A 26 -6.67 -48.64 30.18
C CYS A 26 -7.87 -49.29 30.88
N ASN A 27 -7.86 -49.44 32.20
CA ASN A 27 -8.94 -50.14 32.93
C ASN A 27 -10.32 -49.50 32.69
N GLY A 28 -11.27 -50.28 32.18
CA GLY A 28 -12.62 -49.81 31.84
C GLY A 28 -12.71 -49.01 30.53
N LYS A 29 -11.60 -48.82 29.80
CA LYS A 29 -11.54 -48.02 28.57
C LYS A 29 -11.38 -48.91 27.34
N LEU A 30 -11.97 -48.51 26.20
CA LEU A 30 -11.79 -49.19 24.92
C LEU A 30 -10.39 -48.90 24.37
N ILE A 31 -9.58 -49.94 24.15
CA ILE A 31 -8.25 -49.81 23.57
C ILE A 31 -8.38 -49.54 22.07
N VAL A 32 -8.01 -48.34 21.62
CA VAL A 32 -8.19 -47.90 20.23
C VAL A 32 -6.86 -47.82 19.47
N SER A 33 -6.92 -48.04 18.15
CA SER A 33 -5.82 -47.77 17.23
C SER A 33 -5.95 -46.40 16.56
N ARG A 34 -4.84 -45.93 15.98
CA ARG A 34 -4.84 -44.73 15.12
C ARG A 34 -5.86 -44.81 13.97
N GLN A 35 -6.11 -46.01 13.43
CA GLN A 35 -7.09 -46.18 12.36
C GLN A 35 -8.52 -45.97 12.87
N ASN A 36 -8.86 -46.49 14.05
CA ASN A 36 -10.17 -46.25 14.67
C ASN A 36 -10.42 -44.76 14.90
N LEU A 37 -9.38 -44.00 15.31
CA LEU A 37 -9.49 -42.55 15.42
C LEU A 37 -9.71 -41.88 14.05
N LEU A 38 -8.98 -42.28 13.01
CA LEU A 38 -9.15 -41.73 11.66
C LEU A 38 -10.54 -41.98 11.09
N ASP A 39 -11.09 -43.18 11.27
CA ASP A 39 -12.41 -43.56 10.77
C ASP A 39 -13.49 -42.69 11.43
N ALA A 40 -13.47 -42.61 12.77
CA ALA A 40 -14.39 -41.79 13.58
C ALA A 40 -14.25 -40.27 13.34
N ILE A 41 -13.07 -39.80 12.94
CA ILE A 41 -12.87 -38.41 12.50
C ILE A 41 -13.38 -38.22 11.07
N SER A 42 -13.26 -39.23 10.20
CA SER A 42 -13.62 -39.16 8.78
C SER A 42 -15.13 -39.06 8.60
N ASP A 43 -15.91 -39.91 9.27
CA ASP A 43 -17.37 -39.87 9.26
C ASP A 43 -17.96 -38.72 10.11
N GLY A 44 -17.17 -38.17 11.04
CA GLY A 44 -17.57 -37.06 11.91
C GLY A 44 -18.36 -37.48 13.14
N SER A 45 -18.43 -38.79 13.45
CA SER A 45 -19.02 -39.34 14.66
C SER A 45 -18.23 -38.97 15.92
N TYR A 46 -16.91 -38.87 15.82
CA TYR A 46 -15.98 -38.76 16.95
C TYR A 46 -16.24 -39.84 18.03
N ALA A 47 -16.62 -41.04 17.60
CA ALA A 47 -16.89 -42.18 18.46
C ALA A 47 -16.45 -43.50 17.80
N VAL A 48 -16.06 -44.48 18.60
CA VAL A 48 -15.61 -45.80 18.15
C VAL A 48 -16.58 -46.86 18.69
N ILE A 49 -17.08 -47.73 17.82
CA ILE A 49 -17.94 -48.84 18.23
C ILE A 49 -17.09 -49.97 18.80
N GLY A 50 -17.30 -50.29 20.07
CA GLY A 50 -16.62 -51.36 20.81
C GLY A 50 -17.46 -52.64 20.97
N PRO A 51 -17.00 -53.57 21.83
CA PRO A 51 -17.72 -54.81 22.12
C PRO A 51 -19.17 -54.57 22.56
N GLY A 52 -20.08 -55.44 22.10
CA GLY A 52 -21.51 -55.30 22.38
C GLY A 52 -22.22 -54.17 21.62
N ASN A 53 -21.59 -53.60 20.58
CA ASN A 53 -22.12 -52.49 19.78
C ASN A 53 -22.34 -51.20 20.60
N VAL A 54 -21.51 -50.99 21.62
CA VAL A 54 -21.49 -49.78 22.46
C VAL A 54 -20.60 -48.71 21.82
N SER A 55 -21.01 -47.44 21.90
CA SER A 55 -20.33 -46.30 21.26
C SER A 55 -19.46 -45.53 22.27
N TYR A 56 -18.14 -45.63 22.12
CA TYR A 56 -17.15 -44.99 22.99
C TYR A 56 -16.72 -43.66 22.38
N THR A 57 -16.94 -42.54 23.07
CA THR A 57 -16.76 -41.20 22.51
C THR A 57 -15.35 -40.66 22.65
N PHE A 58 -15.00 -39.66 21.82
CA PHE A 58 -13.76 -38.90 21.96
C PHE A 58 -13.75 -37.96 23.16
N ALA A 59 -14.90 -37.67 23.78
CA ALA A 59 -15.06 -36.84 24.98
C ALA A 59 -15.30 -37.70 26.24
N GLU A 60 -14.78 -37.24 27.38
CA GLU A 60 -14.93 -37.86 28.70
C GLU A 60 -16.38 -37.73 29.21
N GLY A 61 -16.84 -38.70 30.01
CA GLY A 61 -18.20 -38.70 30.57
C GLY A 61 -19.30 -39.15 29.60
N GLY A 62 -18.92 -39.65 28.41
CA GLY A 62 -19.82 -40.36 27.50
C GLY A 62 -20.10 -41.81 27.92
N THR A 63 -20.70 -42.60 27.03
CA THR A 63 -20.95 -44.04 27.26
C THR A 63 -19.71 -44.90 27.01
N GLY A 64 -18.68 -44.66 27.84
CA GLY A 64 -17.40 -45.37 27.82
C GLY A 64 -16.27 -44.56 27.18
N ASP A 65 -15.14 -44.51 27.89
CA ASP A 65 -13.94 -43.78 27.46
C ASP A 65 -13.07 -44.63 26.52
N ILE A 66 -12.27 -43.94 25.69
CA ILE A 66 -11.21 -44.57 24.88
C ILE A 66 -9.84 -44.48 25.57
N TYR A 67 -8.97 -45.46 25.29
CA TYR A 67 -7.55 -45.48 25.70
C TYR A 67 -6.65 -45.31 24.47
N THR A 68 -5.95 -44.18 24.41
CA THR A 68 -5.08 -43.77 23.31
C THR A 68 -3.58 -44.07 23.54
N GLY A 69 -3.20 -44.53 24.74
CA GLY A 69 -1.80 -44.63 25.18
C GLY A 69 -0.90 -45.62 24.42
N ASN A 70 -1.43 -46.33 23.42
CA ASN A 70 -0.64 -47.15 22.48
C ASN A 70 -0.28 -46.44 21.17
N ILE A 71 -0.86 -45.25 20.94
CA ILE A 71 -0.72 -44.54 19.67
C ILE A 71 0.55 -43.69 19.72
N ASN A 72 1.46 -43.90 18.76
CA ASN A 72 2.73 -43.18 18.67
C ASN A 72 2.72 -42.05 17.61
N ASP A 73 1.68 -41.97 16.79
CA ASP A 73 1.55 -40.98 15.72
C ASP A 73 0.13 -40.37 15.69
N PHE A 74 0.00 -39.15 16.21
CA PHE A 74 -1.22 -38.34 16.17
C PHE A 74 -1.22 -37.33 15.00
N SER A 75 -0.25 -37.42 14.08
CA SER A 75 -0.09 -36.43 13.01
C SER A 75 -1.31 -36.35 12.11
N SER A 76 -1.65 -35.10 11.75
CA SER A 76 -2.79 -34.73 10.90
C SER A 76 -4.19 -35.24 11.31
N LEU A 77 -4.40 -35.83 12.50
CA LEU A 77 -5.70 -36.42 12.88
C LEU A 77 -6.89 -35.46 12.67
N PHE A 78 -6.81 -34.23 13.20
CA PHE A 78 -7.87 -33.22 13.08
C PHE A 78 -7.60 -32.18 11.98
N LYS A 79 -6.68 -32.47 11.05
CA LYS A 79 -6.30 -31.55 9.98
C LYS A 79 -7.50 -31.22 9.08
N GLY A 80 -7.76 -29.91 8.92
CA GLY A 80 -8.86 -29.40 8.11
C GLY A 80 -10.24 -29.45 8.78
N LYS A 81 -10.37 -30.02 9.99
CA LYS A 81 -11.66 -30.13 10.70
C LYS A 81 -12.02 -28.79 11.36
N LYS A 82 -12.42 -27.81 10.52
CA LYS A 82 -12.62 -26.38 10.88
C LYS A 82 -13.47 -26.15 12.13
N THR A 83 -14.45 -27.02 12.38
CA THR A 83 -15.43 -26.95 13.48
C THR A 83 -15.07 -27.80 14.70
N PHE A 84 -14.02 -28.63 14.63
CA PHE A 84 -13.66 -29.52 15.73
C PHE A 84 -13.26 -28.74 16.99
N ASN A 85 -13.90 -29.08 18.11
CA ASN A 85 -13.65 -28.53 19.43
C ASN A 85 -14.18 -29.50 20.53
N GLN A 86 -14.04 -30.82 20.32
CA GLN A 86 -14.44 -31.81 21.34
C GLN A 86 -13.37 -31.90 22.42
N ASP A 87 -13.78 -32.08 23.67
CA ASP A 87 -12.85 -32.29 24.78
C ASP A 87 -12.07 -33.59 24.55
N ILE A 88 -10.75 -33.48 24.62
CA ILE A 88 -9.77 -34.55 24.44
C ILE A 88 -8.63 -34.43 25.47
N GLY A 89 -8.82 -33.63 26.54
CA GLY A 89 -7.78 -33.36 27.54
C GLY A 89 -7.33 -34.61 28.31
N TYR A 90 -8.24 -35.59 28.43
CA TYR A 90 -8.04 -36.87 29.10
C TYR A 90 -7.33 -37.96 28.26
N TRP A 91 -6.98 -37.67 27.01
CA TRP A 91 -6.27 -38.62 26.14
C TRP A 91 -4.87 -38.92 26.69
N ASP A 92 -4.53 -40.21 26.80
CA ASP A 92 -3.16 -40.64 27.10
C ASP A 92 -2.29 -40.47 25.84
N THR A 93 -1.42 -39.46 25.88
CA THR A 93 -0.45 -39.13 24.82
C THR A 93 0.96 -39.60 25.13
N SER A 94 1.20 -40.31 26.25
CA SER A 94 2.56 -40.59 26.75
C SER A 94 3.44 -41.41 25.80
N SER A 95 2.83 -42.18 24.87
CA SER A 95 3.54 -42.91 23.81
C SER A 95 3.75 -42.11 22.50
N ALA A 96 3.27 -40.87 22.42
CA ALA A 96 3.31 -40.07 21.20
C ALA A 96 4.73 -39.66 20.83
N THR A 97 5.10 -39.87 19.56
CA THR A 97 6.40 -39.45 18.98
C THR A 97 6.23 -38.41 17.87
N ASN A 98 5.04 -38.35 17.26
CA ASN A 98 4.70 -37.46 16.15
C ASN A 98 3.32 -36.83 16.34
N MET A 99 3.25 -35.50 16.43
CA MET A 99 2.02 -34.69 16.51
C MET A 99 1.93 -33.65 15.38
N SER A 100 2.75 -33.79 14.34
CA SER A 100 2.83 -32.81 13.25
C SER A 100 1.49 -32.58 12.54
N GLU A 101 1.15 -31.32 12.28
CA GLU A 101 -0.11 -30.90 11.62
C GLU A 101 -1.43 -31.34 12.30
N MET A 102 -1.40 -31.89 13.53
CA MET A 102 -2.58 -32.51 14.19
C MET A 102 -3.84 -31.63 14.18
N PHE A 103 -3.75 -30.35 14.51
CA PHE A 103 -4.86 -29.38 14.51
C PHE A 103 -4.76 -28.36 13.37
N SER A 104 -4.00 -28.66 12.31
CA SER A 104 -3.80 -27.70 11.22
C SER A 104 -5.12 -27.40 10.51
N ASN A 105 -5.53 -26.13 10.51
CA ASN A 105 -6.82 -25.62 10.03
C ASN A 105 -8.05 -26.06 10.84
N ALA A 106 -7.89 -26.62 12.04
CA ALA A 106 -8.97 -26.82 13.01
C ALA A 106 -9.34 -25.46 13.65
N ARG A 107 -9.98 -24.58 12.86
CA ARG A 107 -10.13 -23.15 13.17
C ARG A 107 -10.75 -22.87 14.55
N ARG A 108 -11.76 -23.64 14.95
CA ARG A 108 -12.48 -23.50 16.23
C ARG A 108 -11.84 -24.22 17.43
N PHE A 109 -10.79 -25.02 17.23
CA PHE A 109 -10.20 -25.80 18.32
C PHE A 109 -9.57 -24.90 19.40
N ASN A 110 -10.01 -25.09 20.64
CA ASN A 110 -9.57 -24.39 21.84
C ASN A 110 -9.91 -25.21 23.11
N GLN A 111 -9.78 -26.53 23.08
CA GLN A 111 -9.99 -27.37 24.27
C GLN A 111 -8.72 -27.55 25.08
N ASP A 112 -8.87 -27.69 26.39
CA ASP A 112 -7.75 -27.87 27.32
C ASP A 112 -6.99 -29.17 27.00
N ILE A 113 -5.68 -29.03 26.86
CA ILE A 113 -4.70 -30.09 26.57
C ILE A 113 -3.43 -29.89 27.42
N SER A 114 -3.53 -29.11 28.50
CA SER A 114 -2.45 -28.84 29.46
C SER A 114 -1.89 -30.12 30.10
N ASN A 115 -2.76 -31.11 30.33
CA ASN A 115 -2.44 -32.40 30.95
C ASN A 115 -1.79 -33.44 30.01
N TRP A 116 -1.59 -33.13 28.72
CA TRP A 116 -0.97 -34.06 27.77
C TRP A 116 0.52 -34.27 28.06
N ASP A 117 0.93 -35.52 28.27
CA ASP A 117 2.34 -35.91 28.28
C ASP A 117 2.88 -35.92 26.85
N VAL A 118 3.73 -34.95 26.54
CA VAL A 118 4.40 -34.80 25.23
C VAL A 118 5.91 -35.05 25.28
N SER A 119 6.42 -35.56 26.41
CA SER A 119 7.86 -35.75 26.66
C SER A 119 8.57 -36.64 25.62
N ASN A 120 7.86 -37.58 25.01
CA ASN A 120 8.37 -38.46 23.95
C ASN A 120 8.21 -37.91 22.52
N VAL A 121 7.59 -36.73 22.34
CA VAL A 121 7.30 -36.17 21.02
C VAL A 121 8.55 -35.53 20.41
N THR A 122 8.85 -35.88 19.15
CA THR A 122 10.00 -35.33 18.39
C THR A 122 9.58 -34.37 17.27
N LYS A 123 8.31 -34.43 16.84
CA LYS A 123 7.77 -33.69 15.68
C LYS A 123 6.46 -32.97 16.02
N MET A 124 6.49 -31.63 16.08
CA MET A 124 5.31 -30.77 16.32
C MET A 124 5.10 -29.69 15.23
N ASN A 125 5.82 -29.79 14.10
CA ASN A 125 5.72 -28.80 13.02
C ASN A 125 4.26 -28.59 12.57
N ARG A 126 3.85 -27.31 12.40
CA ARG A 126 2.51 -26.88 11.96
C ARG A 126 1.32 -27.36 12.83
N MET A 127 1.53 -27.86 14.06
CA MET A 127 0.48 -28.47 14.88
C MET A 127 -0.79 -27.61 15.00
N PHE A 128 -0.67 -26.30 15.24
CA PHE A 128 -1.78 -25.33 15.36
C PHE A 128 -1.86 -24.33 14.19
N LEU A 129 -1.29 -24.66 13.02
CA LEU A 129 -1.31 -23.80 11.82
C LEU A 129 -2.77 -23.47 11.42
N ASN A 130 -3.14 -22.20 11.44
CA ASN A 130 -4.50 -21.68 11.23
C ASN A 130 -5.57 -22.12 12.27
N ALA A 131 -5.18 -22.61 13.45
CA ALA A 131 -6.10 -22.84 14.58
C ALA A 131 -6.47 -21.49 15.25
N ARG A 132 -7.31 -20.70 14.56
CA ARG A 132 -7.54 -19.27 14.85
C ARG A 132 -7.97 -18.96 16.29
N TYR A 133 -8.72 -19.85 16.92
CA TYR A 133 -9.27 -19.67 18.26
C TYR A 133 -8.41 -20.27 19.39
N PHE A 134 -7.39 -21.06 19.07
CA PHE A 134 -6.57 -21.74 20.08
C PHE A 134 -5.80 -20.75 20.95
N ASN A 135 -5.98 -20.86 22.27
CA ASN A 135 -5.38 -20.02 23.31
C ASN A 135 -5.32 -20.74 24.68
N GLN A 136 -5.08 -22.06 24.69
CA GLN A 136 -4.99 -22.83 25.94
C GLN A 136 -3.57 -22.86 26.51
N ASP A 137 -3.46 -22.92 27.83
CA ASP A 137 -2.15 -22.96 28.50
C ASP A 137 -1.50 -24.32 28.28
N ILE A 138 -0.36 -24.29 27.59
CA ILE A 138 0.49 -25.43 27.26
C ILE A 138 1.92 -25.18 27.72
N ASN A 139 2.13 -24.22 28.65
CA ASN A 139 3.44 -23.91 29.20
C ASN A 139 4.04 -25.11 29.96
N GLY A 140 3.21 -25.97 30.55
CA GLY A 140 3.63 -27.17 31.28
C GLY A 140 4.16 -28.33 30.42
N TRP A 141 4.12 -28.23 29.09
CA TRP A 141 4.59 -29.29 28.18
C TRP A 141 6.12 -29.43 28.16
N ASP A 142 6.62 -30.65 28.36
CA ASP A 142 8.02 -31.00 28.14
C ASP A 142 8.30 -31.21 26.64
N VAL A 143 8.85 -30.18 26.00
CA VAL A 143 9.23 -30.20 24.58
C VAL A 143 10.72 -30.45 24.34
N SER A 144 11.48 -30.91 25.35
CA SER A 144 12.94 -31.05 25.29
C SER A 144 13.44 -31.98 24.17
N ASN A 145 12.62 -32.94 23.73
CA ASN A 145 12.91 -33.86 22.62
C ASN A 145 12.47 -33.36 21.22
N VAL A 146 11.88 -32.16 21.10
CA VAL A 146 11.35 -31.64 19.83
C VAL A 146 12.43 -30.91 19.02
N GLU A 147 12.70 -31.36 17.78
CA GLU A 147 13.68 -30.72 16.89
C GLU A 147 13.08 -29.61 15.99
N GLN A 148 11.77 -29.65 15.73
CA GLN A 148 11.10 -28.85 14.70
C GLN A 148 9.72 -28.33 15.15
N ILE A 149 9.62 -27.00 15.27
CA ILE A 149 8.40 -26.24 15.65
C ILE A 149 8.03 -25.17 14.60
N ASN A 150 8.57 -25.30 13.38
CA ASN A 150 8.26 -24.38 12.28
C ASN A 150 6.76 -24.34 11.98
N LEU A 151 6.25 -23.13 11.72
CA LEU A 151 4.84 -22.83 11.44
C LEU A 151 3.84 -23.24 12.55
N MET A 152 4.27 -23.61 13.76
CA MET A 152 3.42 -24.25 14.77
C MET A 152 2.17 -23.42 15.13
N PHE A 153 2.30 -22.12 15.38
CA PHE A 153 1.20 -21.20 15.73
C PHE A 153 0.88 -20.18 14.62
N ARG A 154 1.32 -20.42 13.38
CA ARG A 154 1.07 -19.49 12.27
C ARG A 154 -0.45 -19.28 12.10
N ASN A 155 -0.89 -18.02 12.13
CA ASN A 155 -2.29 -17.60 12.10
C ASN A 155 -3.18 -18.17 13.22
N ALA A 156 -2.61 -18.60 14.35
CA ALA A 156 -3.36 -18.83 15.59
C ALA A 156 -3.69 -17.46 16.22
N HIS A 157 -4.69 -16.76 15.66
CA HIS A 157 -4.90 -15.33 15.90
C HIS A 157 -5.13 -14.94 17.37
N ARG A 158 -5.75 -15.83 18.17
CA ARG A 158 -6.03 -15.62 19.59
C ARG A 158 -4.93 -16.10 20.55
N PHE A 159 -3.91 -16.83 20.06
CA PHE A 159 -2.90 -17.43 20.94
C PHE A 159 -2.03 -16.36 21.60
N ASN A 160 -2.02 -16.32 22.94
CA ASN A 160 -1.31 -15.35 23.77
C ASN A 160 -0.75 -15.96 25.08
N GLN A 161 -0.66 -17.29 25.18
CA GLN A 161 -0.16 -17.94 26.39
C GLN A 161 1.37 -17.89 26.46
N SER A 162 1.93 -17.90 27.67
CA SER A 162 3.38 -18.03 27.86
C SER A 162 3.84 -19.42 27.46
N LEU A 163 5.06 -19.50 26.95
CA LEU A 163 5.76 -20.76 26.65
C LEU A 163 7.16 -20.75 27.29
N ASN A 164 7.33 -20.00 28.39
CA ASN A 164 8.63 -19.74 28.99
C ASN A 164 9.26 -20.97 29.66
N SER A 165 8.47 -21.99 29.99
CA SER A 165 8.96 -23.25 30.56
C SER A 165 9.40 -24.28 29.50
N TRP A 166 9.22 -23.99 28.21
CA TRP A 166 9.61 -24.90 27.12
C TRP A 166 11.14 -24.92 26.93
N ASP A 167 11.76 -26.09 27.12
CA ASP A 167 13.16 -26.31 26.70
C ASP A 167 13.22 -26.52 25.18
N VAL A 168 13.44 -25.42 24.44
CA VAL A 168 13.68 -25.42 22.99
C VAL A 168 15.15 -25.68 22.62
N GLY A 169 16.00 -26.10 23.56
CA GLY A 169 17.44 -26.27 23.36
C GLY A 169 17.86 -27.31 22.32
N ASN A 170 16.95 -28.16 21.83
CA ASN A 170 17.16 -29.07 20.70
C ASN A 170 16.53 -28.61 19.37
N VAL A 171 15.78 -27.50 19.36
CA VAL A 171 15.11 -26.98 18.16
C VAL A 171 16.14 -26.41 17.18
N THR A 172 16.05 -26.85 15.92
CA THR A 172 16.88 -26.31 14.82
C THR A 172 16.10 -25.47 13.82
N GLN A 173 14.76 -25.61 13.79
CA GLN A 173 13.85 -24.94 12.84
C GLN A 173 12.61 -24.37 13.55
N MET A 174 12.46 -23.04 13.53
CA MET A 174 11.28 -22.33 14.06
C MET A 174 10.68 -21.29 13.10
N ALA A 175 11.08 -21.31 11.82
CA ALA A 175 10.59 -20.34 10.83
C ALA A 175 9.06 -20.26 10.80
N HIS A 176 8.54 -19.03 10.75
CA HIS A 176 7.12 -18.68 10.76
C HIS A 176 6.31 -19.13 11.99
N ILE A 177 6.93 -19.49 13.13
CA ILE A 177 6.21 -20.04 14.29
C ILE A 177 5.02 -19.19 14.77
N PHE A 178 5.18 -17.87 14.95
CA PHE A 178 4.10 -16.95 15.37
C PHE A 178 3.60 -16.03 14.24
N ARG A 179 3.90 -16.35 12.97
CA ARG A 179 3.51 -15.53 11.82
C ARG A 179 1.99 -15.33 11.78
N GLY A 180 1.51 -14.09 11.91
CA GLY A 180 0.08 -13.76 11.94
C GLY A 180 -0.67 -14.21 13.21
N ALA A 181 0.03 -14.62 14.28
CA ALA A 181 -0.55 -14.81 15.60
C ALA A 181 -0.79 -13.42 16.24
N LYS A 182 -1.88 -12.76 15.81
CA LYS A 182 -2.10 -11.32 16.02
C LYS A 182 -2.01 -10.90 17.50
N ALA A 183 -2.63 -11.67 18.39
CA ALA A 183 -2.68 -11.40 19.83
C ALA A 183 -1.43 -11.87 20.61
N PHE A 184 -0.46 -12.53 19.97
CA PHE A 184 0.64 -13.17 20.69
C PHE A 184 1.58 -12.15 21.33
N ASN A 185 1.64 -12.18 22.67
CA ASN A 185 2.59 -11.45 23.51
C ASN A 185 3.00 -12.30 24.74
N GLY A 186 2.91 -13.63 24.64
CA GLY A 186 3.27 -14.54 25.73
C GLY A 186 4.78 -14.61 25.99
N ASN A 187 5.19 -14.69 27.25
CA ASN A 187 6.61 -14.73 27.62
C ASN A 187 7.32 -15.98 27.06
N ILE A 188 8.47 -15.75 26.41
CA ILE A 188 9.39 -16.71 25.75
C ILE A 188 10.86 -16.31 25.95
N SER A 189 11.14 -15.49 26.97
CA SER A 189 12.48 -14.91 27.24
C SER A 189 13.53 -15.96 27.61
N ALA A 190 13.13 -17.08 28.22
CA ALA A 190 14.02 -18.17 28.63
C ALA A 190 14.39 -19.17 27.51
N TRP A 191 13.93 -18.96 26.28
CA TRP A 191 14.20 -19.88 25.16
C TRP A 191 15.68 -19.91 24.76
N ASN A 192 16.32 -21.08 24.87
CA ASN A 192 17.68 -21.31 24.37
C ASN A 192 17.68 -21.55 22.85
N THR A 193 17.91 -20.49 22.07
CA THR A 193 17.90 -20.55 20.60
C THR A 193 19.23 -20.92 19.94
N SER A 194 20.26 -21.30 20.71
CA SER A 194 21.65 -21.49 20.24
C SER A 194 21.84 -22.49 19.09
N LYS A 195 20.92 -23.45 18.89
CA LYS A 195 20.95 -24.43 17.77
C LYS A 195 20.10 -24.03 16.56
N VAL A 196 19.34 -22.93 16.64
CA VAL A 196 18.38 -22.51 15.62
C VAL A 196 19.10 -21.92 14.41
N LYS A 197 18.78 -22.43 13.20
CA LYS A 197 19.42 -21.97 11.95
C LYS A 197 18.58 -20.99 11.14
N ASN A 198 17.26 -20.96 11.38
CA ASN A 198 16.27 -20.31 10.50
C ASN A 198 15.18 -19.59 11.31
N PHE A 199 15.33 -18.27 11.38
CA PHE A 199 14.46 -17.30 12.04
C PHE A 199 13.59 -16.51 11.04
N ILE A 200 13.33 -17.03 9.83
CA ILE A 200 12.50 -16.31 8.85
C ILE A 200 11.09 -16.06 9.43
N ALA A 201 10.67 -14.79 9.44
CA ALA A 201 9.31 -14.35 9.75
C ALA A 201 8.71 -14.96 11.03
N VAL A 202 9.52 -15.11 12.09
CA VAL A 202 9.09 -15.66 13.40
C VAL A 202 7.88 -14.87 13.94
N PHE A 203 7.94 -13.53 13.89
CA PHE A 203 6.91 -12.61 14.41
C PHE A 203 6.25 -11.74 13.31
N ASP A 204 6.34 -12.14 12.03
CA ASP A 204 5.72 -11.41 10.91
C ASP A 204 4.19 -11.32 11.10
N GLY A 205 3.69 -10.13 11.45
CA GLY A 205 2.27 -9.88 11.71
C GLY A 205 1.75 -10.36 13.08
N ALA A 206 2.66 -10.69 14.01
CA ALA A 206 2.32 -10.82 15.44
C ALA A 206 2.20 -9.40 16.03
N LYS A 207 1.01 -8.80 15.89
CA LYS A 207 0.78 -7.36 16.11
C LYS A 207 0.98 -6.91 17.55
N SER A 208 0.73 -7.78 18.54
CA SER A 208 0.83 -7.46 19.97
C SER A 208 2.19 -7.83 20.60
N PHE A 209 3.12 -8.44 19.86
CA PHE A 209 4.34 -8.99 20.44
C PHE A 209 5.34 -7.90 20.85
N ASN A 210 5.65 -7.79 22.14
CA ASN A 210 6.65 -6.89 22.72
C ASN A 210 7.35 -7.50 23.96
N GLN A 211 7.63 -8.81 23.94
CA GLN A 211 8.41 -9.47 25.00
C GLN A 211 9.91 -9.29 24.79
N ASP A 212 10.67 -9.30 25.89
CA ASP A 212 12.13 -9.23 25.82
C ASP A 212 12.72 -10.55 25.32
N ILE A 213 13.52 -10.44 24.25
CA ILE A 213 14.25 -11.52 23.59
C ILE A 213 15.74 -11.16 23.39
N SER A 214 16.23 -10.14 24.09
CA SER A 214 17.66 -9.73 24.10
C SER A 214 18.60 -10.90 24.47
N ASN A 215 18.14 -11.80 25.35
CA ASN A 215 18.86 -12.99 25.80
C ASN A 215 18.92 -14.16 24.79
N TRP A 216 18.26 -14.06 23.63
CA TRP A 216 18.28 -15.13 22.62
C TRP A 216 19.64 -15.25 21.92
N ASP A 217 20.27 -16.43 22.01
CA ASP A 217 21.45 -16.75 21.19
C ASP A 217 21.03 -16.98 19.72
N VAL A 218 21.27 -15.97 18.88
CA VAL A 218 21.03 -16.03 17.43
C VAL A 218 22.29 -16.36 16.62
N SER A 219 23.42 -16.65 17.28
CA SER A 219 24.74 -16.81 16.63
C SER A 219 24.81 -17.97 15.64
N SER A 220 23.94 -18.98 15.76
CA SER A 220 23.78 -20.08 14.79
C SER A 220 22.90 -19.75 13.58
N GLY A 221 22.23 -18.60 13.59
CA GLY A 221 21.33 -18.15 12.54
C GLY A 221 22.02 -17.95 11.19
N THR A 222 21.31 -18.31 10.13
CA THR A 222 21.74 -18.06 8.73
C THR A 222 20.65 -17.41 7.87
N ARG A 223 19.41 -17.35 8.36
CA ARG A 223 18.25 -16.79 7.65
C ARG A 223 17.32 -16.11 8.66
N MET A 224 16.98 -14.84 8.46
CA MET A 224 16.17 -14.03 9.40
C MET A 224 15.31 -12.96 8.69
N ASN A 225 15.05 -13.12 7.39
CA ASN A 225 14.23 -12.16 6.64
C ASN A 225 12.81 -12.06 7.22
N HIS A 226 12.24 -10.86 7.19
CA HIS A 226 10.88 -10.52 7.64
C HIS A 226 10.58 -10.76 9.13
N PHE A 227 11.60 -10.83 10.00
CA PHE A 227 11.48 -11.22 11.42
C PHE A 227 10.30 -10.56 12.16
N LEU A 228 10.16 -9.23 12.03
CA LEU A 228 9.15 -8.36 12.63
C LEU A 228 8.45 -7.45 11.57
N ARG A 229 8.42 -7.82 10.27
CA ARG A 229 7.99 -6.94 9.15
C ARG A 229 6.69 -6.16 9.38
N ASN A 230 5.70 -6.76 10.03
CA ASN A 230 4.37 -6.19 10.27
C ASN A 230 4.03 -6.12 11.78
N ASN A 231 5.03 -5.86 12.62
CA ASN A 231 4.87 -5.52 14.03
C ASN A 231 5.17 -4.02 14.21
N ALA A 232 4.33 -3.32 14.99
CA ALA A 232 4.41 -1.87 15.21
C ALA A 232 4.63 -1.48 16.69
N VAL A 233 4.79 -2.47 17.59
CA VAL A 233 4.84 -2.27 19.05
C VAL A 233 6.12 -2.77 19.70
N PHE A 234 6.93 -3.57 18.99
CA PHE A 234 8.15 -4.16 19.50
C PHE A 234 9.25 -3.11 19.65
N ASN A 235 9.72 -2.89 20.88
CA ASN A 235 10.66 -1.82 21.22
C ASN A 235 11.84 -2.25 22.11
N LYS A 236 12.19 -3.54 22.11
CA LYS A 236 13.26 -4.08 22.96
C LYS A 236 14.63 -3.95 22.29
N ASP A 237 15.65 -3.76 23.11
CA ASP A 237 17.05 -3.66 22.67
C ASP A 237 17.55 -5.05 22.20
N LEU A 238 18.07 -5.09 20.96
CA LEU A 238 18.65 -6.29 20.33
C LEU A 238 20.13 -6.08 19.96
N SER A 239 20.78 -5.02 20.44
CA SER A 239 22.17 -4.66 20.12
C SER A 239 23.19 -5.74 20.53
N SER A 240 22.89 -6.50 21.59
CA SER A 240 23.72 -7.58 22.13
C SER A 240 23.81 -8.83 21.26
N TRP A 241 22.94 -8.98 20.25
CA TRP A 241 22.85 -10.19 19.43
C TRP A 241 24.10 -10.40 18.54
N ASP A 242 24.75 -11.55 18.66
CA ASP A 242 25.81 -11.96 17.74
C ASP A 242 25.24 -12.33 16.35
N VAL A 243 25.24 -11.33 15.47
CA VAL A 243 24.77 -11.46 14.09
C VAL A 243 25.91 -11.61 13.06
N ARG A 244 27.13 -11.97 13.46
CA ARG A 244 28.31 -12.02 12.56
C ARG A 244 28.18 -13.00 11.36
N LYS A 245 27.26 -13.97 11.42
CA LYS A 245 26.93 -14.86 10.27
C LYS A 245 26.06 -14.20 9.21
N PHE A 246 25.44 -13.05 9.50
CA PHE A 246 24.64 -12.26 8.57
C PHE A 246 25.50 -11.18 7.91
N ARG A 247 25.53 -11.16 6.57
CA ARG A 247 26.41 -10.26 5.80
C ARG A 247 25.93 -8.80 5.74
N SER A 248 24.66 -8.57 6.05
CA SER A 248 23.95 -7.29 6.02
C SER A 248 22.64 -7.45 6.83
N GLU A 249 21.92 -6.36 7.09
CA GLU A 249 20.58 -6.42 7.69
C GLU A 249 19.65 -7.35 6.85
N PRO A 250 18.93 -8.31 7.47
CA PRO A 250 17.95 -9.14 6.79
C PRO A 250 16.79 -8.32 6.23
N ARG A 251 16.28 -8.70 5.06
CA ARG A 251 15.23 -7.94 4.36
C ARG A 251 13.97 -7.80 5.24
N HIS A 252 13.57 -6.57 5.54
CA HIS A 252 12.47 -6.24 6.47
C HIS A 252 12.62 -6.91 7.86
N PHE A 253 13.83 -6.92 8.43
CA PHE A 253 14.08 -7.46 9.77
C PHE A 253 13.13 -6.84 10.82
N ALA A 254 13.28 -5.55 11.10
CA ALA A 254 12.41 -4.81 12.01
C ALA A 254 12.37 -3.33 11.56
N PRO A 255 11.43 -2.94 10.66
CA PRO A 255 11.43 -1.60 10.07
C PRO A 255 11.19 -0.49 11.10
N ASN A 256 10.35 -0.76 12.10
CA ASN A 256 9.90 0.22 13.10
C ASN A 256 10.74 0.23 14.40
N LEU A 257 11.85 -0.52 14.46
CA LEU A 257 12.61 -0.64 15.72
C LEU A 257 13.31 0.68 16.11
N LEU A 258 13.78 1.43 15.11
CA LEU A 258 14.49 2.70 15.30
C LEU A 258 13.55 3.85 15.73
N THR A 259 12.26 3.79 15.37
CA THR A 259 11.27 4.82 15.74
C THR A 259 10.72 4.65 17.16
N ALA A 260 11.12 3.58 17.87
CA ALA A 260 10.56 3.20 19.17
C ALA A 260 11.60 3.14 20.31
N GLY A 261 12.81 3.67 20.09
CA GLY A 261 13.91 3.67 21.07
C GLY A 261 14.65 2.34 21.24
N GLY A 262 14.35 1.32 20.41
CA GLY A 262 15.05 0.03 20.45
C GLY A 262 16.29 0.01 19.55
N VAL A 263 17.41 -0.51 20.05
CA VAL A 263 18.66 -0.58 19.28
C VAL A 263 18.70 -1.86 18.42
N LYS A 264 19.08 -1.72 17.15
CA LYS A 264 19.24 -2.84 16.20
C LYS A 264 20.55 -3.64 16.45
N PRO A 265 20.61 -4.93 16.08
CA PRO A 265 21.87 -5.69 16.07
C PRO A 265 22.92 -5.08 15.10
N CYS A 266 24.22 -5.20 15.45
CA CYS A 266 25.33 -4.74 14.61
C CYS A 266 25.58 -5.65 13.38
N TRP A 267 24.82 -5.46 12.30
CA TRP A 267 24.90 -6.30 11.10
C TRP A 267 26.24 -6.19 10.35
N GLY A 268 26.81 -7.33 9.96
CA GLY A 268 28.02 -7.40 9.13
C GLY A 268 29.05 -8.40 9.66
N LEU A 269 30.08 -8.66 8.86
CA LEU A 269 31.07 -9.72 9.13
C LEU A 269 31.94 -9.51 10.39
N ASN A 270 32.00 -8.28 10.91
CA ASN A 270 32.84 -7.92 12.06
C ASN A 270 32.03 -7.62 13.35
N GLY A 271 30.70 -7.45 13.26
CA GLY A 271 29.91 -6.86 14.35
C GLY A 271 30.39 -5.45 14.72
N CYS A 272 30.06 -4.98 15.94
CA CYS A 272 30.56 -3.72 16.49
C CYS A 272 32.01 -3.86 17.04
N ALA A 273 32.96 -4.25 16.18
CA ALA A 273 34.39 -4.21 16.50
C ALA A 273 34.92 -2.75 16.38
N SER A 274 35.85 -2.36 17.25
CA SER A 274 36.34 -0.97 17.34
C SER A 274 37.07 -0.50 16.06
N ALA A 275 36.96 0.79 15.78
CA ALA A 275 37.50 1.42 14.57
C ALA A 275 39.03 1.26 14.43
N ASP A 276 39.75 1.29 15.55
CA ASP A 276 41.23 1.29 15.61
C ASP A 276 41.89 0.03 15.02
N LEU A 277 41.12 -1.04 14.83
CA LEU A 277 41.61 -2.33 14.33
C LEU A 277 41.38 -2.53 12.82
N ILE A 278 40.67 -1.61 12.14
CA ILE A 278 40.29 -1.72 10.74
C ILE A 278 41.25 -0.88 9.87
N PRO A 279 41.77 -1.41 8.74
CA PRO A 279 42.54 -0.58 7.81
C PRO A 279 41.71 0.59 7.27
N VAL A 280 42.29 1.78 7.24
CA VAL A 280 41.70 2.99 6.65
C VAL A 280 42.56 3.40 5.46
N LEU A 281 41.93 3.79 4.35
CA LEU A 281 42.61 4.37 3.20
C LEU A 281 42.86 5.86 3.49
N ASN A 282 44.10 6.23 3.76
CA ASN A 282 44.49 7.60 4.10
C ASN A 282 44.55 8.52 2.87
N SER A 283 45.02 7.99 1.75
CA SER A 283 45.12 8.75 0.50
C SER A 283 45.21 7.81 -0.71
N TYR A 284 44.94 8.38 -1.89
CA TYR A 284 45.11 7.72 -3.16
C TYR A 284 45.61 8.72 -4.22
N SER A 285 46.17 8.20 -5.31
CA SER A 285 46.58 8.99 -6.47
C SER A 285 46.40 8.14 -7.73
N PRO A 286 45.95 8.67 -8.89
CA PRO A 286 45.48 10.04 -9.07
C PRO A 286 44.15 10.31 -8.36
N ASN A 287 43.95 11.55 -7.94
CA ASN A 287 42.81 11.99 -7.13
C ASN A 287 42.20 13.34 -7.58
N ASN A 288 42.60 13.86 -8.75
CA ASN A 288 42.25 15.19 -9.25
C ASN A 288 41.57 15.13 -10.62
N PHE A 289 41.13 16.29 -11.11
CA PHE A 289 40.76 16.49 -12.51
C PHE A 289 42.00 16.62 -13.42
N ASP A 290 41.78 16.43 -14.72
CA ASP A 290 42.76 16.61 -15.80
C ASP A 290 44.14 15.98 -15.56
N VAL A 291 44.12 14.71 -15.14
CA VAL A 291 45.33 13.92 -14.90
C VAL A 291 45.98 13.59 -16.23
N SER A 292 47.11 14.24 -16.51
CA SER A 292 47.95 13.92 -17.66
C SER A 292 48.26 12.42 -17.68
N HIS A 293 47.84 11.73 -18.75
CA HIS A 293 47.99 10.28 -18.84
C HIS A 293 48.96 9.86 -19.94
N GLY A 294 49.82 8.90 -19.58
CA GLY A 294 50.61 8.11 -20.51
C GLY A 294 50.46 6.63 -20.15
N SER A 295 51.12 5.75 -20.91
CA SER A 295 51.07 4.29 -20.69
C SER A 295 51.54 3.85 -19.28
N ASN A 296 52.20 4.73 -18.55
CA ASN A 296 52.86 4.46 -17.27
C ASN A 296 52.14 5.12 -16.08
N LEU A 297 50.90 5.61 -16.23
CA LEU A 297 50.16 6.16 -15.09
C LEU A 297 49.78 5.05 -14.10
N ASP A 298 50.08 5.25 -12.82
CA ASP A 298 49.83 4.31 -11.74
C ASP A 298 48.75 4.82 -10.78
N LEU A 299 47.91 3.89 -10.31
CA LEU A 299 46.95 4.08 -9.22
C LEU A 299 47.60 3.61 -7.92
N GLU A 300 47.81 4.54 -7.00
CA GLU A 300 48.38 4.32 -5.68
C GLU A 300 47.30 4.38 -4.59
N LEU A 301 47.35 3.48 -3.62
CA LEU A 301 46.43 3.36 -2.50
C LEU A 301 47.22 3.23 -1.20
N ASN A 302 47.16 4.24 -0.33
CA ASN A 302 47.94 4.31 0.91
C ASN A 302 47.02 4.08 2.13
N PHE A 303 47.35 3.10 2.97
CA PHE A 303 46.59 2.72 4.16
C PHE A 303 47.29 3.16 5.45
N ASN A 304 46.53 3.39 6.53
CA ASN A 304 47.05 3.75 7.85
C ASN A 304 47.84 2.63 8.56
N MET A 305 47.79 1.40 8.05
CA MET A 305 48.46 0.23 8.63
C MET A 305 48.80 -0.79 7.53
N ALA A 306 49.70 -1.72 7.84
CA ALA A 306 50.10 -2.80 6.93
C ALA A 306 48.90 -3.68 6.55
N VAL A 307 48.73 -3.94 5.25
CA VAL A 307 47.61 -4.73 4.71
C VAL A 307 48.03 -6.01 3.97
N GLU A 308 47.10 -6.97 3.95
CA GLU A 308 47.22 -8.26 3.28
C GLU A 308 46.05 -8.55 2.32
N LEU A 309 46.35 -9.34 1.29
CA LEU A 309 45.40 -9.78 0.29
C LEU A 309 44.66 -11.07 0.68
N VAL A 310 43.47 -11.26 0.12
CA VAL A 310 42.53 -12.34 0.41
C VAL A 310 42.35 -13.22 -0.84
N SER A 311 42.93 -14.42 -0.80
CA SER A 311 43.28 -15.31 -1.94
C SER A 311 42.26 -15.53 -3.07
N LYS A 312 40.95 -15.36 -2.81
CA LYS A 312 39.87 -15.57 -3.80
C LYS A 312 39.03 -14.33 -4.11
N LYS A 313 39.32 -13.17 -3.51
CA LYS A 313 38.47 -11.95 -3.63
C LYS A 313 39.19 -10.69 -4.07
N SER A 314 40.51 -10.59 -3.88
CA SER A 314 41.32 -9.39 -4.13
C SER A 314 41.34 -8.91 -5.59
N ASN A 315 40.30 -8.17 -5.98
CA ASN A 315 40.21 -7.49 -7.26
C ASN A 315 39.83 -6.03 -7.07
N ILE A 316 40.51 -5.14 -7.80
CA ILE A 316 40.14 -3.74 -7.94
C ILE A 316 39.58 -3.53 -9.34
N ILE A 317 38.49 -2.76 -9.45
CA ILE A 317 37.74 -2.60 -10.69
C ILE A 317 37.72 -1.12 -11.05
N LEU A 318 38.21 -0.80 -12.25
CA LEU A 318 38.18 0.54 -12.81
C LEU A 318 36.95 0.68 -13.72
N HIS A 319 36.13 1.69 -13.47
CA HIS A 319 34.97 2.06 -14.28
C HIS A 319 35.20 3.43 -14.91
N LYS A 320 34.66 3.63 -16.11
CA LYS A 320 34.46 4.96 -16.70
C LYS A 320 33.00 5.35 -16.61
N MET A 321 32.74 6.64 -16.45
CA MET A 321 31.39 7.18 -16.52
C MET A 321 30.94 7.39 -17.98
N SER A 322 29.62 7.37 -18.18
CA SER A 322 28.97 7.68 -19.46
C SER A 322 27.58 8.22 -19.16
N GLY A 323 27.49 9.51 -18.88
CA GLY A 323 26.34 10.09 -18.15
C GLY A 323 26.26 9.52 -16.73
N SER A 324 25.04 9.26 -16.24
CA SER A 324 24.79 8.63 -14.93
C SER A 324 25.14 7.13 -14.84
N ASN A 325 25.64 6.51 -15.92
CA ASN A 325 25.93 5.07 -15.96
C ASN A 325 27.43 4.77 -15.81
N LEU A 326 27.73 3.75 -15.00
CA LEU A 326 29.09 3.23 -14.78
C LEU A 326 29.41 2.05 -15.71
N LYS A 327 30.42 2.20 -16.57
CA LYS A 327 30.89 1.13 -17.46
C LYS A 327 32.25 0.61 -17.02
N LYS A 328 32.31 -0.67 -16.63
CA LYS A 328 33.57 -1.33 -16.26
C LYS A 328 34.57 -1.33 -17.43
N VAL A 329 35.79 -0.88 -17.19
CA VAL A 329 36.89 -0.81 -18.17
C VAL A 329 37.97 -1.85 -17.90
N ALA A 330 38.34 -2.06 -16.62
CA ALA A 330 39.37 -3.02 -16.25
C ALA A 330 39.05 -3.75 -14.93
N THR A 331 39.75 -4.86 -14.68
CA THR A 331 39.71 -5.58 -13.41
C THR A 331 41.12 -6.09 -13.12
N TYR A 332 41.72 -5.59 -12.05
CA TYR A 332 43.08 -5.90 -11.63
C TYR A 332 43.03 -6.92 -10.49
N ASN A 333 43.54 -8.12 -10.73
CA ASN A 333 43.68 -9.15 -9.69
C ASN A 333 45.00 -8.93 -8.95
N LEU A 334 44.90 -8.55 -7.67
CA LEU A 334 46.05 -8.13 -6.86
C LEU A 334 47.04 -9.28 -6.55
N LEU A 335 46.67 -10.54 -6.82
CA LEU A 335 47.48 -11.73 -6.54
C LEU A 335 48.16 -12.33 -7.79
N LYS A 336 47.88 -11.81 -8.99
CA LYS A 336 48.29 -12.43 -10.27
C LYS A 336 48.72 -11.45 -11.34
N SER A 337 48.84 -10.16 -11.02
CA SER A 337 49.18 -9.13 -11.99
C SER A 337 50.64 -8.75 -11.87
N GLU A 338 51.38 -8.83 -12.99
CA GLU A 338 52.76 -8.30 -13.14
C GLU A 338 52.85 -6.76 -13.02
N LYS A 339 51.73 -6.11 -12.69
CA LYS A 339 51.54 -4.66 -12.63
C LYS A 339 50.98 -4.17 -11.28
N VAL A 340 51.12 -4.98 -10.23
CA VAL A 340 50.72 -4.64 -8.86
C VAL A 340 51.93 -4.81 -7.94
N SER A 341 52.29 -3.75 -7.22
CA SER A 341 53.38 -3.76 -6.23
C SER A 341 52.91 -3.28 -4.86
N PHE A 342 53.67 -3.64 -3.83
CA PHE A 342 53.50 -3.21 -2.45
C PHE A 342 54.74 -2.45 -2.01
N SER A 343 54.58 -1.49 -1.09
CA SER A 343 55.70 -0.97 -0.31
C SER A 343 56.25 -2.03 0.64
N ASP A 344 57.50 -1.87 1.09
CA ASP A 344 58.19 -2.83 1.98
C ASP A 344 57.46 -3.02 3.33
N ASP A 345 56.81 -1.97 3.82
CA ASP A 345 55.98 -1.97 5.03
C ASP A 345 54.52 -2.45 4.80
N LYS A 346 54.15 -2.72 3.53
CA LYS A 346 52.82 -3.08 3.06
C LYS A 346 51.70 -2.07 3.37
N THR A 347 52.03 -0.80 3.60
CA THR A 347 51.00 0.25 3.76
C THR A 347 50.48 0.78 2.42
N LYS A 348 51.23 0.61 1.33
CA LYS A 348 50.89 1.11 -0.02
C LYS A 348 50.70 -0.02 -1.03
N ILE A 349 49.71 0.14 -1.91
CA ILE A 349 49.47 -0.70 -3.10
C ILE A 349 49.54 0.19 -4.35
N THR A 350 50.38 -0.16 -5.32
CA THR A 350 50.52 0.58 -6.60
C THR A 350 50.10 -0.31 -7.77
N ILE A 351 49.30 0.22 -8.71
CA ILE A 351 48.69 -0.53 -9.83
C ILE A 351 48.79 0.27 -11.13
N ASN A 352 49.46 -0.25 -12.15
CA ASN A 352 49.57 0.46 -13.44
C ASN A 352 48.24 0.46 -14.23
N ILE A 353 47.63 1.64 -14.39
CA ILE A 353 46.33 1.87 -15.04
C ILE A 353 46.43 2.55 -16.41
N GLY A 354 47.56 3.19 -16.74
CA GLY A 354 47.79 3.96 -17.97
C GLY A 354 47.29 3.32 -19.28
N PRO A 355 47.48 2.01 -19.53
CA PRO A 355 47.00 1.37 -20.76
C PRO A 355 45.49 1.15 -20.85
N LYS A 356 44.70 1.65 -19.90
CA LYS A 356 43.24 1.48 -19.80
C LYS A 356 42.46 2.79 -19.65
N ILE A 357 43.13 3.92 -19.73
CA ILE A 357 42.54 5.26 -19.68
C ILE A 357 42.64 5.97 -21.03
N THR A 358 41.85 7.03 -21.19
CA THR A 358 41.64 7.80 -22.43
C THR A 358 41.38 9.25 -22.07
N ASP A 359 41.67 10.19 -22.99
CA ASP A 359 41.40 11.62 -22.82
C ASP A 359 39.91 11.91 -22.60
N ASN A 360 39.60 13.09 -22.06
CA ASN A 360 38.24 13.60 -21.87
C ASN A 360 37.29 12.60 -21.18
N THR A 361 37.79 11.84 -20.19
CA THR A 361 37.05 10.72 -19.58
C THR A 361 37.11 10.74 -18.04
N LYS A 362 35.95 10.63 -17.40
CA LYS A 362 35.79 10.52 -15.93
C LYS A 362 35.88 9.06 -15.46
N TYR A 363 36.68 8.78 -14.44
CA TYR A 363 36.96 7.44 -13.91
C TYR A 363 36.62 7.33 -12.41
N VAL A 364 36.17 6.13 -12.00
CA VAL A 364 35.96 5.76 -10.58
C VAL A 364 36.46 4.34 -10.31
N VAL A 365 36.93 4.09 -9.08
CA VAL A 365 37.50 2.81 -8.66
C VAL A 365 36.63 2.13 -7.62
N GLN A 366 36.35 0.84 -7.82
CA GLN A 366 35.67 -0.02 -6.85
C GLN A 366 36.65 -1.01 -6.20
N ILE A 367 36.64 -1.07 -4.87
CA ILE A 367 37.35 -2.08 -4.07
C ILE A 367 36.28 -2.91 -3.35
N ARG A 368 36.22 -4.22 -3.60
CA ARG A 368 35.16 -5.05 -3.00
C ARG A 368 35.42 -5.30 -1.50
N PRO A 369 34.39 -5.27 -0.63
CA PRO A 369 34.53 -5.63 0.79
C PRO A 369 35.20 -7.00 0.97
N GLY A 370 36.19 -7.08 1.85
CA GLY A 370 36.96 -8.31 2.07
C GLY A 370 37.93 -8.69 0.94
N SER A 371 38.35 -7.72 0.11
CA SER A 371 39.49 -7.86 -0.82
C SER A 371 40.84 -7.69 -0.13
N ILE A 372 40.86 -6.94 0.97
CA ILE A 372 42.04 -6.51 1.72
C ILE A 372 41.70 -6.69 3.22
N LYS A 373 42.69 -7.05 4.04
CA LYS A 373 42.59 -7.14 5.51
C LYS A 373 43.82 -6.54 6.17
N SER A 374 43.73 -6.18 7.45
CA SER A 374 44.90 -5.85 8.26
C SER A 374 45.85 -7.04 8.37
N SER A 375 47.16 -6.79 8.27
CA SER A 375 48.20 -7.79 8.56
C SER A 375 48.28 -8.15 10.05
N SER A 376 47.92 -7.23 10.94
CA SER A 376 48.07 -7.40 12.40
C SER A 376 46.79 -7.89 13.09
N SER A 377 45.63 -7.28 12.81
CA SER A 377 44.35 -7.64 13.45
C SER A 377 43.55 -8.69 12.68
N GLY A 378 43.86 -8.89 11.38
CA GLY A 378 43.05 -9.71 10.47
C GLY A 378 41.70 -9.08 10.07
N ALA A 379 41.34 -7.89 10.58
CA ALA A 379 40.09 -7.22 10.26
C ALA A 379 40.03 -6.80 8.77
N TYR A 380 38.89 -6.99 8.13
CA TYR A 380 38.71 -6.69 6.71
C TYR A 380 38.50 -5.20 6.45
N PHE A 381 39.14 -4.69 5.39
CA PHE A 381 38.81 -3.39 4.82
C PHE A 381 37.38 -3.41 4.27
N GLN A 382 36.60 -2.38 4.60
CA GLN A 382 35.18 -2.28 4.24
C GLN A 382 34.94 -2.18 2.73
N GLY A 383 35.96 -1.80 1.95
CA GLY A 383 35.87 -1.60 0.51
C GLY A 383 35.43 -0.18 0.15
N ILE A 384 35.37 0.09 -1.15
CA ILE A 384 35.05 1.40 -1.73
C ILE A 384 34.00 1.20 -2.82
N GLN A 385 32.91 1.98 -2.75
CA GLN A 385 31.90 2.01 -3.80
C GLN A 385 32.31 2.99 -4.92
N PRO A 386 32.00 2.68 -6.19
CA PRO A 386 32.39 3.51 -7.33
C PRO A 386 31.42 4.68 -7.52
N GLU A 387 31.60 5.76 -6.78
CA GLU A 387 30.87 7.02 -6.94
C GLU A 387 31.85 8.15 -7.29
N TYR A 388 31.42 9.14 -8.08
CA TYR A 388 32.28 10.22 -8.57
C TYR A 388 32.06 11.48 -7.71
N GLN A 389 33.13 12.20 -7.38
CA GLN A 389 33.10 13.42 -6.54
C GLN A 389 32.45 13.27 -5.15
N LYS A 390 32.25 12.04 -4.65
CA LYS A 390 31.65 11.79 -3.33
C LYS A 390 32.71 11.45 -2.28
N SER A 391 32.52 11.95 -1.06
CA SER A 391 33.35 11.61 0.10
C SER A 391 33.40 10.08 0.31
N GLY A 392 34.59 9.55 0.59
CA GLY A 392 34.84 8.11 0.73
C GLY A 392 34.95 7.32 -0.57
N SER A 393 34.91 7.95 -1.75
CA SER A 393 35.11 7.30 -3.06
C SER A 393 36.46 7.66 -3.70
N ILE A 394 36.91 6.82 -4.64
CA ILE A 394 38.16 7.01 -5.40
C ILE A 394 37.80 7.37 -6.84
N TRP A 395 38.18 8.56 -7.30
CA TRP A 395 37.85 9.10 -8.63
C TRP A 395 38.94 10.02 -9.19
N PHE A 396 38.95 10.20 -10.51
CA PHE A 396 39.80 11.16 -11.25
C PHE A 396 39.23 11.42 -12.66
N SER A 397 39.74 12.43 -13.38
CA SER A 397 39.42 12.68 -14.80
C SER A 397 40.64 13.01 -15.68
N THR A 398 40.42 13.12 -16.99
CA THR A 398 41.37 13.52 -18.04
C THR A 398 40.68 14.56 -18.95
N GLY A 399 41.38 15.56 -19.52
CA GLY A 399 40.75 16.72 -20.17
C GLY A 399 41.48 17.34 -21.39
N SER A 400 40.88 18.40 -21.96
CA SER A 400 41.46 19.25 -23.02
C SER A 400 40.84 20.66 -23.04
N ASN A 401 41.64 21.71 -23.29
CA ASN A 401 41.25 23.13 -23.27
C ASN A 401 40.19 23.54 -24.33
N ASP A 402 39.00 24.06 -23.94
CA ASP A 402 38.39 25.29 -24.52
C ASP A 402 36.92 25.63 -24.06
N GLN A 403 36.77 26.33 -22.94
CA GLN A 403 35.80 27.43 -22.67
C GLN A 403 36.21 28.15 -21.38
N VAL A 404 35.81 29.42 -21.16
CA VAL A 404 36.11 30.18 -19.92
C VAL A 404 34.87 30.21 -19.02
N LEU A 405 35.07 30.02 -17.72
CA LEU A 405 34.01 30.06 -16.73
C LEU A 405 33.70 31.50 -16.31
N ASP A 406 32.43 31.93 -16.42
CA ASP A 406 31.95 33.29 -16.08
C ASP A 406 30.88 33.22 -14.97
N ILE A 407 30.76 34.27 -14.14
CA ILE A 407 29.63 34.41 -13.20
C ILE A 407 28.43 35.02 -13.93
N ILE A 408 27.26 34.40 -13.80
CA ILE A 408 26.01 34.83 -14.44
C ILE A 408 24.93 35.30 -13.44
N GLY A 409 25.21 35.33 -12.14
CA GLY A 409 24.37 35.97 -11.12
C GLY A 409 24.80 35.66 -9.68
N THR A 410 24.37 36.47 -8.71
CA THR A 410 24.54 36.19 -7.27
C THR A 410 23.28 36.48 -6.46
N THR A 411 23.14 35.79 -5.33
CA THR A 411 22.11 36.06 -4.31
C THR A 411 22.76 36.22 -2.93
N PRO A 412 22.56 37.34 -2.21
CA PRO A 412 21.96 38.58 -2.69
C PRO A 412 22.66 39.12 -3.94
N SER A 413 22.03 40.05 -4.67
CA SER A 413 22.67 40.69 -5.83
C SER A 413 23.85 41.55 -5.39
N SER A 414 24.89 41.64 -6.21
CA SER A 414 26.04 42.51 -5.92
C SER A 414 25.60 43.98 -5.79
N GLY A 415 26.14 44.65 -4.77
CA GLY A 415 25.78 46.02 -4.40
C GLY A 415 24.50 46.14 -3.56
N SER A 416 23.82 45.05 -3.24
CA SER A 416 22.58 45.09 -2.45
C SER A 416 22.81 45.37 -0.96
N ASN A 417 21.79 45.94 -0.33
CA ASN A 417 21.67 46.11 1.11
C ASN A 417 20.72 45.05 1.69
N SER A 418 20.92 43.78 1.34
CA SER A 418 19.98 42.68 1.64
C SER A 418 20.65 41.44 2.24
N LEU A 419 21.87 41.57 2.77
CA LEU A 419 22.53 40.47 3.47
C LEU A 419 22.07 40.43 4.93
N GLU A 420 21.46 39.32 5.34
CA GLU A 420 20.95 39.12 6.69
C GLU A 420 22.09 38.84 7.68
N THR A 421 21.81 38.92 8.98
CA THR A 421 22.80 38.68 10.05
C THR A 421 22.54 37.41 10.85
N GLU A 422 21.33 36.84 10.82
CA GLU A 422 20.99 35.62 11.59
C GLU A 422 21.45 34.33 10.90
N ASN A 423 21.25 34.22 9.58
CA ASN A 423 21.74 33.10 8.77
C ASN A 423 22.36 33.61 7.45
N PRO A 424 23.53 34.26 7.51
CA PRO A 424 24.14 34.92 6.36
C PRO A 424 24.70 33.91 5.34
N GLN A 425 24.28 34.04 4.09
CA GLN A 425 24.79 33.24 2.97
C GLN A 425 24.94 34.07 1.70
N ILE A 426 25.88 33.68 0.84
CA ILE A 426 26.04 34.22 -0.52
C ILE A 426 26.07 33.05 -1.51
N ILE A 427 25.21 33.11 -2.53
CA ILE A 427 25.16 32.14 -3.64
C ILE A 427 25.71 32.80 -4.89
N ILE A 428 26.60 32.11 -5.61
CA ILE A 428 27.20 32.55 -6.88
C ILE A 428 26.89 31.50 -7.94
N ARG A 429 26.24 31.90 -9.04
CA ARG A 429 25.94 31.04 -10.20
C ARG A 429 26.92 31.30 -11.34
N PHE A 430 27.49 30.22 -11.89
CA PHE A 430 28.41 30.26 -13.01
C PHE A 430 27.73 29.83 -14.34
N SER A 431 28.41 30.10 -15.46
CA SER A 431 27.93 29.81 -16.82
C SER A 431 27.87 28.32 -17.18
N GLU A 432 28.67 27.49 -16.50
CA GLU A 432 28.80 26.04 -16.71
C GLU A 432 29.01 25.34 -15.35
N ASP A 433 29.02 24.00 -15.33
CA ASP A 433 29.20 23.19 -14.11
C ASP A 433 30.56 23.46 -13.44
N ILE A 434 30.58 23.56 -12.11
CA ILE A 434 31.77 23.97 -11.35
C ILE A 434 32.33 22.89 -10.42
N ALA A 435 33.59 23.07 -10.06
CA ALA A 435 34.29 22.32 -9.02
C ALA A 435 35.11 23.27 -8.14
N LEU A 436 35.43 22.84 -6.92
CA LEU A 436 36.42 23.52 -6.07
C LEU A 436 37.83 23.17 -6.59
N GLY A 437 38.65 24.20 -6.83
CA GLY A 437 40.01 24.06 -7.36
C GLY A 437 41.07 24.19 -6.27
N THR A 438 41.94 25.20 -6.37
CA THR A 438 42.97 25.54 -5.37
C THR A 438 43.02 27.03 -5.07
N GLY A 439 43.04 27.41 -3.80
CA GLY A 439 43.06 28.81 -3.36
C GLY A 439 42.03 29.07 -2.26
N ASN A 440 41.65 30.33 -2.06
CA ASN A 440 40.66 30.71 -1.06
C ASN A 440 39.51 31.51 -1.66
N VAL A 441 38.33 31.33 -1.06
CA VAL A 441 37.25 32.31 -1.08
C VAL A 441 37.37 33.11 0.22
N THR A 442 37.45 34.43 0.16
CA THR A 442 37.75 35.28 1.32
C THR A 442 36.71 36.37 1.50
N LEU A 443 36.08 36.41 2.67
CA LEU A 443 35.20 37.50 3.09
C LEU A 443 36.03 38.60 3.77
N LYS A 444 35.87 39.85 3.31
CA LYS A 444 36.54 41.03 3.86
C LYS A 444 35.56 42.15 4.22
N LYS A 445 35.89 42.94 5.25
CA LYS A 445 35.20 44.20 5.53
C LYS A 445 35.60 45.25 4.51
N TYR A 446 34.61 45.95 3.97
CA TYR A 446 34.82 46.96 2.92
C TYR A 446 35.46 48.26 3.46
N SER A 447 35.32 48.53 4.77
CA SER A 447 35.80 49.76 5.42
C SER A 447 37.32 49.80 5.65
N ASP A 448 37.95 48.65 5.91
CA ASP A 448 39.33 48.56 6.40
C ASP A 448 40.16 47.40 5.80
N ASP A 449 39.61 46.66 4.84
CA ASP A 449 40.18 45.45 4.22
C ASP A 449 40.51 44.29 5.19
N SER A 450 40.05 44.36 6.44
CA SER A 450 40.25 43.27 7.39
C SER A 450 39.56 42.00 6.90
N THR A 451 40.30 40.88 6.97
CA THR A 451 39.77 39.56 6.62
C THR A 451 38.89 39.07 7.75
N VAL A 452 37.66 38.68 7.41
CA VAL A 452 36.69 38.10 8.34
C VAL A 452 36.91 36.59 8.42
N ARG A 453 36.88 35.90 7.27
CA ARG A 453 37.24 34.49 7.11
C ARG A 453 37.79 34.24 5.71
N ALA A 454 38.79 33.39 5.62
CA ALA A 454 39.26 32.79 4.36
C ALA A 454 38.89 31.31 4.37
N PHE A 455 38.02 30.90 3.46
CA PHE A 455 37.59 29.53 3.26
C PHE A 455 38.56 28.86 2.28
N ASN A 456 39.29 27.84 2.72
CA ASN A 456 40.22 27.12 1.87
C ASN A 456 39.45 26.05 1.09
N VAL A 457 39.38 26.18 -0.24
CA VAL A 457 38.54 25.32 -1.09
C VAL A 457 38.96 23.84 -1.08
N ALA A 458 40.19 23.54 -0.65
CA ALA A 458 40.74 22.19 -0.54
C ALA A 458 40.60 21.57 0.87
N ASN A 459 40.07 22.30 1.86
CA ASN A 459 39.90 21.83 3.23
C ASN A 459 38.51 21.18 3.41
N SER A 460 38.47 19.92 3.85
CA SER A 460 37.22 19.16 4.03
C SER A 460 36.24 19.78 5.03
N THR A 461 36.70 20.61 5.98
CA THR A 461 35.80 21.32 6.92
C THR A 461 35.23 22.59 6.29
N ASP A 462 36.03 23.36 5.54
CA ASP A 462 35.51 24.53 4.81
C ASP A 462 34.57 24.12 3.65
N GLN A 463 34.68 22.87 3.16
CA GLN A 463 33.77 22.29 2.17
C GLN A 463 32.34 22.01 2.69
N GLU A 464 32.10 22.02 4.01
CA GLU A 464 30.73 21.96 4.55
C GLU A 464 30.01 23.33 4.45
N ASP A 465 30.80 24.41 4.44
CA ASP A 465 30.36 25.81 4.25
C ASP A 465 30.37 26.26 2.78
N LEU A 466 31.21 25.63 1.94
CA LEU A 466 31.33 25.86 0.49
C LEU A 466 30.65 24.73 -0.29
N GLN A 467 29.34 24.87 -0.52
CA GLN A 467 28.53 23.82 -1.14
C GLN A 467 28.35 24.06 -2.64
N ILE A 468 28.72 23.09 -3.47
CA ILE A 468 28.49 23.11 -4.93
C ILE A 468 27.25 22.30 -5.29
N ASN A 469 26.39 22.85 -6.15
CA ASN A 469 25.28 22.17 -6.78
C ASN A 469 25.23 22.53 -8.28
N ASP A 470 25.75 21.62 -9.12
CA ASP A 470 25.98 21.80 -10.57
C ASP A 470 26.72 23.11 -10.92
N THR A 471 26.00 24.20 -11.20
CA THR A 471 26.55 25.52 -11.57
C THR A 471 26.55 26.55 -10.43
N ASP A 472 26.03 26.20 -9.25
CA ASP A 472 25.88 27.10 -8.10
C ASP A 472 26.91 26.79 -7.00
N LEU A 473 27.57 27.84 -6.48
CA LEU A 473 28.36 27.82 -5.26
C LEU A 473 27.63 28.57 -4.15
N THR A 474 27.25 27.88 -3.08
CA THR A 474 26.73 28.47 -1.85
C THR A 474 27.85 28.62 -0.83
N ILE A 475 28.00 29.82 -0.27
CA ILE A 475 28.98 30.18 0.75
C ILE A 475 28.19 30.55 2.02
N LYS A 476 28.29 29.73 3.06
CA LYS A 476 27.75 30.06 4.40
C LYS A 476 28.72 30.98 5.14
N LEU A 477 28.22 32.05 5.74
CA LEU A 477 29.03 33.03 6.47
C LEU A 477 28.87 32.87 7.99
N VAL A 478 28.96 31.63 8.47
CA VAL A 478 28.95 31.28 9.90
C VAL A 478 30.32 30.76 10.34
N ASP A 479 30.56 30.71 11.65
CA ASP A 479 31.74 30.07 12.24
C ASP A 479 31.50 28.57 12.51
N THR A 480 32.47 27.88 13.12
CA THR A 480 32.38 26.44 13.43
C THR A 480 31.35 26.07 14.50
N ASN A 481 30.78 27.04 15.21
CA ASN A 481 29.71 26.86 16.19
C ASN A 481 28.32 27.18 15.60
N GLY A 482 28.28 27.75 14.39
CA GLY A 482 27.07 28.26 13.74
C GLY A 482 26.81 29.75 13.96
N ASP A 483 27.72 30.49 14.63
CA ASP A 483 27.56 31.92 14.90
C ASP A 483 27.88 32.76 13.65
N SER A 484 27.15 33.86 13.46
CA SER A 484 27.27 34.72 12.28
C SER A 484 28.61 35.47 12.20
N LEU A 485 29.28 35.39 11.04
CA LEU A 485 30.52 36.13 10.76
C LEU A 485 30.30 37.59 10.37
N VAL A 486 29.05 38.01 10.15
CA VAL A 486 28.73 39.37 9.67
C VAL A 486 27.87 40.12 10.69
N VAL A 487 28.35 41.28 11.11
CA VAL A 487 27.61 42.23 11.95
C VAL A 487 26.85 43.24 11.10
N GLY A 488 25.65 43.63 11.57
CA GLY A 488 24.69 44.45 10.84
C GLY A 488 25.17 45.85 10.46
N SER A 489 24.49 46.45 9.48
CA SER A 489 24.79 47.78 8.91
C SER A 489 26.23 47.96 8.40
N THR A 490 26.96 46.87 8.19
CA THR A 490 28.36 46.84 7.75
C THR A 490 28.44 46.32 6.32
N LYS A 491 29.30 46.95 5.50
CA LYS A 491 29.55 46.52 4.11
C LYS A 491 30.75 45.57 4.04
N TYR A 492 30.59 44.48 3.31
CA TYR A 492 31.60 43.45 3.06
C TYR A 492 31.82 43.27 1.56
N TYR A 493 32.89 42.58 1.18
CA TYR A 493 33.10 42.10 -0.19
C TYR A 493 33.76 40.73 -0.20
N LEU A 494 33.55 39.99 -1.30
CA LEU A 494 34.23 38.73 -1.57
C LEU A 494 35.47 38.96 -2.43
N GLN A 495 36.58 38.36 -2.00
CA GLN A 495 37.75 38.12 -2.84
C GLN A 495 37.80 36.62 -3.14
N VAL A 496 37.95 36.25 -4.41
CA VAL A 496 38.09 34.84 -4.82
C VAL A 496 39.43 34.72 -5.53
N ASP A 497 40.32 33.88 -5.02
CA ASP A 497 41.62 33.66 -5.66
C ASP A 497 41.41 33.04 -7.06
N ALA A 498 42.25 33.42 -8.03
CA ALA A 498 42.29 32.72 -9.31
C ALA A 498 42.62 31.23 -9.04
N THR A 499 41.98 30.31 -9.77
CA THR A 499 42.00 28.85 -9.53
C THR A 499 41.22 28.34 -8.32
N ALA A 500 40.58 29.18 -7.50
CA ALA A 500 39.75 28.69 -6.38
C ALA A 500 38.49 27.93 -6.85
N ILE A 501 37.94 28.29 -8.00
CA ILE A 501 36.79 27.64 -8.64
C ILE A 501 37.18 27.23 -10.06
N ASP A 502 36.91 25.98 -10.43
CA ASP A 502 37.24 25.35 -11.71
C ASP A 502 35.99 24.93 -12.48
N ASN A 503 36.12 24.76 -13.80
CA ASN A 503 35.10 24.13 -14.63
C ASN A 503 35.13 22.60 -14.46
N ALA A 504 34.02 21.98 -14.08
CA ALA A 504 33.93 20.53 -13.83
C ALA A 504 34.11 19.64 -15.08
N GLY A 505 34.28 20.25 -16.26
CA GLY A 505 34.53 19.61 -17.54
C GLY A 505 35.75 20.14 -18.32
N SER A 506 36.50 21.16 -17.84
CA SER A 506 37.64 21.71 -18.59
C SER A 506 38.79 22.22 -17.72
N SER A 507 39.93 22.47 -18.35
CA SER A 507 41.19 22.92 -17.75
C SER A 507 41.29 24.43 -17.51
N LYS A 508 40.18 25.17 -17.53
CA LYS A 508 40.16 26.62 -17.24
C LYS A 508 39.42 26.89 -15.93
N SER A 509 40.14 27.53 -15.02
CA SER A 509 39.59 28.09 -13.79
C SER A 509 38.81 29.38 -14.04
N PHE A 510 37.95 29.71 -13.08
CA PHE A 510 37.48 31.08 -12.90
C PHE A 510 38.65 32.03 -12.67
N ALA A 511 38.60 33.20 -13.30
CA ALA A 511 39.68 34.20 -13.25
C ALA A 511 39.89 34.84 -11.86
N GLY A 512 38.99 34.58 -10.92
CA GLY A 512 38.99 35.13 -9.57
C GLY A 512 38.30 36.50 -9.49
N ILE A 513 38.08 36.96 -8.26
CA ILE A 513 37.54 38.27 -7.92
C ILE A 513 38.58 39.00 -7.07
N SER A 514 39.16 40.06 -7.64
CA SER A 514 40.15 40.92 -6.98
C SER A 514 39.68 42.37 -6.79
N ASN A 515 38.58 42.77 -7.45
CA ASN A 515 37.99 44.09 -7.32
C ASN A 515 36.90 44.10 -6.23
N LYS A 516 37.05 44.97 -5.23
CA LYS A 516 36.11 45.11 -4.10
C LYS A 516 34.69 45.45 -4.53
N ASP A 517 34.54 46.21 -5.61
CA ASP A 517 33.22 46.67 -6.09
C ASP A 517 32.50 45.64 -6.97
N ALA A 518 33.18 44.57 -7.39
CA ALA A 518 32.57 43.54 -8.23
C ALA A 518 31.51 42.74 -7.48
N TYR A 519 31.79 42.34 -6.23
CA TYR A 519 30.91 41.54 -5.38
C TYR A 519 30.96 42.04 -3.94
N SER A 520 30.22 43.13 -3.68
CA SER A 520 30.10 43.74 -2.35
C SER A 520 28.65 43.74 -1.86
N TYR A 521 28.46 43.63 -0.55
CA TYR A 521 27.16 43.43 0.08
C TYR A 521 27.08 44.22 1.37
N THR A 522 26.00 44.97 1.59
CA THR A 522 25.75 45.64 2.88
C THR A 522 24.78 44.82 3.69
N THR A 523 25.13 44.54 4.94
CA THR A 523 24.23 43.88 5.90
C THR A 523 23.16 44.83 6.41
N ILE A 524 21.98 44.29 6.71
CA ILE A 524 20.91 45.04 7.40
C ILE A 524 21.13 44.98 8.93
N SER A 525 20.62 45.98 9.65
CA SER A 525 20.56 45.99 11.11
C SER A 525 19.70 44.84 11.65
N ALA A 526 20.14 44.18 12.72
CA ALA A 526 19.40 43.13 13.44
C ALA A 526 18.20 43.65 14.28
N SER A 527 17.68 44.84 13.93
CA SER A 527 16.54 45.49 14.59
C SER A 527 15.21 45.26 13.87
N ASN A 528 15.21 44.50 12.78
CA ASN A 528 14.04 44.21 11.97
C ASN A 528 13.77 42.71 12.08
N CYS A 529 12.52 42.35 12.37
CA CYS A 529 12.10 40.96 12.44
C CYS A 529 12.38 40.27 11.09
N GLY A 530 12.83 39.01 11.12
CA GLY A 530 13.51 38.34 10.01
C GLY A 530 12.78 38.38 8.66
N ALA A 531 13.54 38.23 7.57
CA ALA A 531 13.04 38.53 6.23
C ALA A 531 11.96 37.55 5.74
N ILE A 532 10.93 38.10 5.11
CA ILE A 532 10.04 37.36 4.21
C ILE A 532 10.80 37.14 2.90
N THR A 533 11.18 35.89 2.63
CA THR A 533 11.94 35.50 1.44
C THR A 533 11.23 34.44 0.61
N GLY A 534 11.61 34.35 -0.67
CA GLY A 534 11.18 33.25 -1.54
C GLY A 534 11.70 33.41 -2.96
N GLN A 535 11.45 32.40 -3.80
CA GLN A 535 12.04 32.32 -5.15
C GLN A 535 10.99 32.13 -6.24
N ALA A 536 11.00 33.01 -7.25
CA ALA A 536 10.23 32.88 -8.48
C ALA A 536 10.93 31.94 -9.48
N LYS A 537 10.24 30.93 -9.99
CA LYS A 537 10.78 29.98 -10.98
C LYS A 537 9.88 29.79 -12.21
N TYR A 538 10.52 29.64 -13.36
CA TYR A 538 9.89 29.13 -14.58
C TYR A 538 9.56 27.63 -14.44
N TRP A 539 8.68 27.10 -15.30
CA TRP A 539 8.26 25.67 -15.33
C TRP A 539 9.43 24.66 -15.37
N LYS A 540 10.62 25.07 -15.84
CA LYS A 540 11.84 24.24 -15.88
C LYS A 540 12.84 24.50 -14.73
N GLY A 541 12.41 25.15 -13.64
CA GLY A 541 13.21 25.33 -12.42
C GLY A 541 14.20 26.51 -12.42
N LYS A 542 14.49 27.12 -13.59
CA LYS A 542 15.31 28.34 -13.68
C LYS A 542 14.62 29.52 -12.98
N GLY A 543 15.39 30.30 -12.23
CA GLY A 543 14.92 31.52 -11.55
C GLY A 543 14.42 32.60 -12.52
N VAL A 544 13.44 33.38 -12.08
CA VAL A 544 12.88 34.52 -12.84
C VAL A 544 13.45 35.82 -12.29
N ALA A 545 14.49 36.35 -12.93
CA ALA A 545 15.04 37.65 -12.57
C ALA A 545 14.10 38.81 -12.96
N SER A 546 14.18 39.93 -12.24
CA SER A 546 13.43 41.16 -12.52
C SER A 546 11.90 41.01 -12.51
N SER A 547 11.36 39.97 -11.85
CA SER A 547 9.92 39.79 -11.65
C SER A 547 9.45 40.66 -10.48
N SER A 548 8.33 41.35 -10.66
CA SER A 548 7.71 42.14 -9.59
C SER A 548 6.98 41.24 -8.60
N VAL A 549 7.22 41.48 -7.31
CA VAL A 549 6.67 40.75 -6.16
C VAL A 549 6.01 41.77 -5.25
N LYS A 550 4.69 41.74 -5.15
CA LYS A 550 3.92 42.60 -4.27
C LYS A 550 3.80 41.96 -2.89
N ILE A 551 4.02 42.76 -1.86
CA ILE A 551 3.80 42.38 -0.46
C ILE A 551 2.68 43.23 0.09
N TYR A 552 1.66 42.58 0.63
CA TYR A 552 0.53 43.19 1.30
C TYR A 552 0.65 42.93 2.80
N ARG A 553 0.05 43.81 3.60
CA ARG A 553 -0.18 43.62 5.03
C ARG A 553 -1.65 43.97 5.30
N ASP A 554 -2.38 43.06 5.91
CA ASP A 554 -3.81 43.23 6.23
C ASP A 554 -4.59 43.73 4.99
N ASP A 555 -4.44 42.98 3.89
CA ASP A 555 -4.94 43.24 2.51
C ASP A 555 -4.52 44.56 1.84
N SER A 556 -3.73 45.40 2.51
CA SER A 556 -3.20 46.65 1.97
C SER A 556 -1.80 46.46 1.37
N LEU A 557 -1.57 46.90 0.13
CA LEU A 557 -0.25 46.81 -0.52
C LEU A 557 0.77 47.69 0.23
N VAL A 558 1.77 47.07 0.86
CA VAL A 558 2.80 47.77 1.67
C VAL A 558 4.15 47.89 0.97
N ASP A 559 4.48 46.99 0.04
CA ASP A 559 5.71 47.10 -0.76
C ASP A 559 5.59 46.35 -2.10
N THR A 560 6.49 46.65 -3.03
CA THR A 560 6.69 45.88 -4.26
C THR A 560 8.17 45.68 -4.49
N LYS A 561 8.66 44.49 -4.13
CA LYS A 561 10.02 44.04 -4.42
C LYS A 561 10.15 43.59 -5.87
N THR A 562 11.41 43.47 -6.29
CA THR A 562 11.78 42.87 -7.58
C THR A 562 12.76 41.73 -7.29
N THR A 563 12.63 40.60 -7.98
CA THR A 563 13.53 39.46 -7.80
C THR A 563 14.92 39.70 -8.37
N ASP A 564 15.93 39.16 -7.68
CA ASP A 564 17.34 39.17 -8.10
C ASP A 564 17.64 38.25 -9.29
N ASP A 565 18.90 38.21 -9.72
CA ASP A 565 19.34 37.47 -10.92
C ASP A 565 19.09 35.95 -10.84
N LEU A 566 18.94 35.39 -9.63
CA LEU A 566 18.61 33.97 -9.41
C LEU A 566 17.13 33.76 -9.07
N GLY A 567 16.32 34.83 -9.06
CA GLY A 567 14.88 34.81 -8.87
C GLY A 567 14.41 34.95 -7.42
N PHE A 568 15.29 35.29 -6.47
CA PHE A 568 14.92 35.49 -5.06
C PHE A 568 14.45 36.91 -4.78
N TYR A 569 13.53 37.09 -3.83
CA TYR A 569 13.17 38.39 -3.27
C TYR A 569 13.34 38.38 -1.74
N TYR A 570 13.56 39.57 -1.17
CA TYR A 570 13.74 39.80 0.26
C TYR A 570 12.88 41.00 0.67
N PHE A 571 11.98 40.80 1.63
CA PHE A 571 11.19 41.87 2.25
C PHE A 571 11.39 41.84 3.77
N TYR A 572 11.64 43.03 4.34
CA TYR A 572 11.91 43.20 5.76
C TYR A 572 10.73 43.96 6.38
N PRO A 573 9.85 43.30 7.16
CA PRO A 573 8.74 43.96 7.81
C PRO A 573 9.27 45.00 8.81
N THR A 574 8.72 46.21 8.74
CA THR A 574 9.10 47.36 9.60
C THR A 574 8.01 47.72 10.61
N GLN A 575 6.91 46.98 10.58
CA GLN A 575 5.72 47.16 11.42
C GLN A 575 5.12 45.77 11.69
N THR A 576 4.28 45.66 12.70
CA THR A 576 3.53 44.43 12.97
C THR A 576 2.30 44.30 12.07
N GLY A 577 1.78 43.07 11.95
CA GLY A 577 0.57 42.71 11.21
C GLY A 577 0.73 41.44 10.37
N THR A 578 -0.31 41.07 9.62
CA THR A 578 -0.31 39.85 8.80
C THR A 578 0.09 40.15 7.36
N TYR A 579 1.24 39.62 6.94
CA TYR A 579 1.80 39.81 5.61
C TYR A 579 1.47 38.66 4.66
N HIS A 580 1.23 38.97 3.38
CA HIS A 580 1.09 37.97 2.31
C HIS A 580 1.69 38.47 0.98
N VAL A 581 2.01 37.55 0.06
CA VAL A 581 2.84 37.85 -1.13
C VAL A 581 2.21 37.39 -2.45
N GLU A 582 2.19 38.28 -3.45
CA GLU A 582 1.69 38.06 -4.81
C GLU A 582 2.81 38.25 -5.85
N PHE A 583 2.99 37.28 -6.76
CA PHE A 583 3.92 37.41 -7.90
C PHE A 583 3.21 37.99 -9.14
N VAL A 584 3.70 39.12 -9.64
CA VAL A 584 3.15 39.79 -10.82
C VAL A 584 3.75 39.19 -12.09
N LYS A 585 2.89 38.72 -13.00
CA LYS A 585 3.31 38.11 -14.28
C LYS A 585 4.04 39.14 -15.18
N PRO A 586 5.25 38.86 -15.68
CA PRO A 586 5.94 39.74 -16.63
C PRO A 586 5.20 39.84 -17.97
N THR A 587 5.29 41.00 -18.62
CA THR A 587 4.45 41.41 -19.77
C THR A 587 4.98 40.99 -21.15
N SER A 588 6.00 40.13 -21.23
CA SER A 588 6.60 39.71 -22.51
C SER A 588 5.80 38.61 -23.23
N ASN A 589 5.38 38.87 -24.47
CA ASN A 589 4.50 38.03 -25.28
C ASN A 589 5.22 36.83 -25.96
N SER A 590 5.76 35.87 -25.19
CA SER A 590 6.25 34.59 -25.72
C SER A 590 5.55 33.39 -25.05
N ASN A 591 4.99 32.49 -25.85
CA ASN A 591 4.20 31.33 -25.40
C ASN A 591 5.03 30.18 -24.76
N ALA A 592 6.20 30.48 -24.19
CA ALA A 592 7.12 29.48 -23.63
C ALA A 592 7.07 29.37 -22.10
N ASP A 593 6.75 30.45 -21.38
CA ASP A 593 7.06 30.57 -19.95
C ASP A 593 5.84 30.83 -19.07
N LYS A 594 5.35 29.77 -18.41
CA LYS A 594 4.37 29.85 -17.32
C LYS A 594 5.08 29.78 -15.96
N LEU A 595 5.04 30.89 -15.20
CA LEU A 595 5.30 30.90 -13.76
C LEU A 595 4.35 29.91 -13.07
N THR A 596 4.90 28.98 -12.28
CA THR A 596 4.12 27.85 -11.74
C THR A 596 4.56 27.35 -10.37
N ARG A 597 5.67 27.85 -9.81
CA ARG A 597 6.13 27.49 -8.46
C ARG A 597 6.67 28.71 -7.74
N ALA A 598 6.16 28.92 -6.53
CA ALA A 598 6.78 29.71 -5.48
C ALA A 598 7.14 28.73 -4.35
N ALA A 599 8.37 28.82 -3.84
CA ALA A 599 8.78 28.14 -2.62
C ALA A 599 9.07 29.22 -1.57
N LEU A 600 8.52 29.06 -0.38
CA LEU A 600 8.84 29.89 0.77
C LEU A 600 10.02 29.25 1.51
N SER A 601 11.10 29.99 1.70
CA SER A 601 12.25 29.56 2.51
C SER A 601 12.20 30.25 3.86
N ILE A 602 11.91 29.49 4.91
CA ILE A 602 12.01 29.96 6.29
C ILE A 602 13.50 29.89 6.68
N PRO A 603 14.07 30.89 7.37
CA PRO A 603 15.42 30.80 7.94
C PRO A 603 15.55 29.54 8.82
N GLN A 604 16.48 28.65 8.48
CA GLN A 604 16.58 27.34 9.15
C GLN A 604 17.18 27.45 10.56
N GLY A 605 16.32 27.39 11.58
CA GLY A 605 16.61 26.79 12.88
C GLY A 605 15.94 25.41 12.96
N GLN A 606 16.70 24.34 12.66
CA GLN A 606 16.28 22.92 12.75
C GLN A 606 15.05 22.45 11.94
N VAL A 607 15.23 22.14 10.64
CA VAL A 607 14.38 21.17 9.92
C VAL A 607 15.26 20.32 8.99
N ASN A 608 15.08 18.99 9.00
CA ASN A 608 15.80 18.07 8.10
C ASN A 608 15.33 18.19 6.64
N SER A 609 16.21 17.86 5.69
CA SER A 609 16.04 18.16 4.26
C SER A 609 14.99 17.34 3.48
N ASP A 610 14.18 16.51 4.15
CA ASP A 610 13.26 15.55 3.48
C ASP A 610 11.78 15.99 3.47
N ASP A 611 11.38 17.03 4.21
CA ASP A 611 9.96 17.43 4.40
C ASP A 611 9.40 18.44 3.36
N ILE A 612 9.92 18.46 2.13
CA ILE A 612 9.38 19.31 1.05
C ILE A 612 8.18 18.63 0.37
N VAL A 613 6.98 18.78 0.97
CA VAL A 613 5.71 18.36 0.35
C VAL A 613 5.32 19.32 -0.79
N PRO A 614 5.10 18.85 -2.03
CA PRO A 614 4.78 19.73 -3.16
C PRO A 614 3.30 20.12 -3.19
N VAL A 615 3.00 21.42 -3.06
CA VAL A 615 1.66 22.00 -3.26
C VAL A 615 1.63 22.75 -4.60
N ASN A 616 0.50 22.72 -5.32
CA ASN A 616 0.41 23.26 -6.68
C ASN A 616 -0.77 24.24 -6.87
N SER A 617 -0.46 25.42 -7.43
CA SER A 617 -1.36 26.47 -7.98
C SER A 617 -2.52 27.03 -7.13
N GLY A 618 -2.41 28.28 -6.65
CA GLY A 618 -3.54 28.97 -5.99
C GLY A 618 -3.34 30.41 -5.51
N ARG A 619 -2.77 31.32 -6.32
CA ARG A 619 -2.64 32.80 -6.11
C ARG A 619 -1.95 33.37 -4.87
N TRP A 620 -1.89 32.70 -3.73
CA TRP A 620 -1.29 33.23 -2.51
C TRP A 620 -0.26 32.26 -1.91
N VAL A 621 0.78 32.81 -1.28
CA VAL A 621 1.66 32.06 -0.38
C VAL A 621 1.35 32.53 1.06
N ARG A 622 1.29 31.58 2.01
CA ARG A 622 0.82 31.69 3.40
C ARG A 622 0.87 33.09 4.04
N ASN A 623 -0.14 33.39 4.86
CA ASN A 623 -0.11 34.47 5.85
C ASN A 623 1.12 34.30 6.77
N ILE A 624 1.88 35.38 6.97
CA ILE A 624 3.03 35.47 7.86
C ILE A 624 2.76 36.62 8.83
N GLU A 625 2.54 36.29 10.10
CA GLU A 625 2.29 37.28 11.15
C GLU A 625 3.62 37.76 11.77
N ILE A 626 3.76 39.07 11.96
CA ILE A 626 4.94 39.70 12.55
C ILE A 626 4.52 40.50 13.79
N THR A 627 5.11 40.18 14.95
CA THR A 627 4.79 40.79 16.26
C THR A 627 5.90 41.74 16.74
N THR A 628 5.61 42.55 17.77
CA THR A 628 6.49 43.63 18.25
C THR A 628 7.79 43.16 18.90
N ALA A 629 7.88 41.88 19.25
CA ALA A 629 9.07 41.28 19.85
C ALA A 629 10.08 40.71 18.84
N CYS A 630 9.73 40.66 17.54
CA CYS A 630 10.47 39.93 16.51
C CYS A 630 10.65 38.42 16.78
N GLU A 631 9.85 37.86 17.68
CA GLU A 631 9.76 36.42 17.87
C GLU A 631 8.94 35.83 16.71
N PHE A 632 9.55 34.93 15.93
CA PHE A 632 8.80 34.06 15.05
C PHE A 632 7.97 33.12 15.93
N HIS A 633 6.65 33.32 15.97
CA HIS A 633 5.76 32.34 16.57
C HIS A 633 5.75 31.06 15.72
N THR A 634 6.55 30.08 16.14
CA THR A 634 6.22 28.68 15.92
C THR A 634 4.96 28.37 16.70
N GLU A 635 3.88 28.12 15.96
CA GLU A 635 2.58 27.61 16.42
C GLU A 635 1.81 28.56 17.36
N ILE A 636 0.50 28.69 17.09
CA ILE A 636 -0.40 29.50 17.93
C ILE A 636 -0.92 28.57 19.02
N ASP A 637 -0.48 28.77 20.26
CA ASP A 637 -1.01 28.11 21.46
C ASP A 637 -2.43 28.63 21.79
N GLY A 638 -3.36 28.31 20.91
CA GLY A 638 -4.80 28.52 21.09
C GLY A 638 -5.47 27.30 21.71
N LEU A 639 -6.63 27.51 22.32
CA LEU A 639 -7.57 26.43 22.58
C LEU A 639 -8.51 26.32 21.38
N LEU A 640 -8.52 25.16 20.72
CA LEU A 640 -9.37 24.89 19.58
C LEU A 640 -10.50 23.95 20.03
N ILE A 641 -11.73 24.43 20.01
CA ILE A 641 -12.91 23.56 20.18
C ILE A 641 -13.27 23.01 18.79
N ASP A 642 -13.28 21.69 18.65
CA ASP A 642 -13.70 21.07 17.39
C ASP A 642 -15.25 21.10 17.25
N PRO A 643 -15.82 20.77 16.08
CA PRO A 643 -17.28 20.73 15.89
C PRO A 643 -18.00 19.73 16.80
N ALA A 644 -17.26 18.84 17.45
CA ALA A 644 -17.71 17.89 18.46
C ALA A 644 -17.18 18.31 19.84
N GLY A 645 -17.23 19.61 20.17
CA GLY A 645 -17.21 20.18 21.52
C GLY A 645 -15.99 19.89 22.41
N VAL A 646 -14.97 19.17 21.94
CA VAL A 646 -13.78 18.85 22.73
C VAL A 646 -12.80 20.01 22.64
N ILE A 647 -12.29 20.45 23.79
CA ILE A 647 -11.25 21.49 23.86
C ILE A 647 -9.90 20.83 23.60
N TYR A 648 -9.23 21.19 22.52
CA TYR A 648 -7.86 20.79 22.22
C TYR A 648 -6.88 21.94 22.37
N ASP A 649 -5.64 21.58 22.60
CA ASP A 649 -4.48 22.43 22.39
C ASP A 649 -4.24 22.52 20.87
N ALA A 650 -4.31 23.73 20.31
CA ALA A 650 -4.33 23.94 18.85
C ALA A 650 -3.02 23.50 18.17
N THR A 651 -1.92 23.58 18.91
CA THR A 651 -0.56 23.17 18.57
C THR A 651 -0.45 21.64 18.51
N THR A 652 -0.64 20.95 19.64
CA THR A 652 -0.41 19.50 19.75
C THR A 652 -1.58 18.62 19.29
N ARG A 653 -2.77 19.22 19.09
CA ARG A 653 -4.05 18.54 18.84
C ARG A 653 -4.38 17.46 19.87
N GLN A 654 -3.89 17.62 21.10
CA GLN A 654 -4.27 16.80 22.25
C GLN A 654 -5.38 17.48 23.06
N PRO A 655 -6.29 16.73 23.71
CA PRO A 655 -7.35 17.33 24.54
C PRO A 655 -6.80 18.04 25.78
N VAL A 656 -7.41 19.17 26.14
CA VAL A 656 -6.98 20.03 27.25
C VAL A 656 -7.74 19.70 28.52
N SER A 657 -7.02 19.19 29.50
CA SER A 657 -7.53 18.88 30.84
C SER A 657 -7.42 20.08 31.77
N GLY A 658 -8.41 20.28 32.64
CA GLY A 658 -8.38 21.32 33.67
C GLY A 658 -8.97 22.68 33.26
N ALA A 659 -9.58 22.80 32.08
CA ALA A 659 -10.32 24.01 31.69
C ALA A 659 -11.67 24.04 32.43
N THR A 660 -12.12 25.21 32.88
CA THR A 660 -13.42 25.34 33.59
C THR A 660 -14.50 25.77 32.61
N VAL A 661 -15.54 24.96 32.47
CA VAL A 661 -16.69 25.23 31.59
C VAL A 661 -17.90 25.59 32.46
N ARG A 662 -18.69 26.57 32.03
CA ARG A 662 -19.89 27.07 32.71
C ARG A 662 -21.06 27.14 31.76
N LEU A 663 -22.27 26.89 32.27
CA LEU A 663 -23.51 27.10 31.54
C LEU A 663 -24.26 28.31 32.13
N LEU A 664 -24.58 29.27 31.25
CA LEU A 664 -25.33 30.48 31.55
C LEU A 664 -26.66 30.49 30.78
N TYR A 665 -27.63 31.24 31.29
CA TYR A 665 -28.91 31.56 30.67
C TYR A 665 -29.11 33.07 30.74
N ASN A 666 -29.28 33.70 29.58
CA ASN A 666 -29.35 35.15 29.38
C ASN A 666 -28.22 35.92 30.10
N GLY A 667 -27.02 35.34 30.16
CA GLY A 667 -25.84 35.93 30.80
C GLY A 667 -25.65 35.67 32.31
N GLU A 668 -26.56 34.95 32.97
CA GLU A 668 -26.40 34.53 34.37
C GLU A 668 -26.21 33.00 34.50
N LEU A 669 -25.45 32.53 35.49
CA LEU A 669 -25.15 31.10 35.65
C LEU A 669 -26.44 30.28 35.91
N VAL A 670 -26.69 29.23 35.11
CA VAL A 670 -27.91 28.38 35.21
C VAL A 670 -28.04 27.81 36.61
N ASN A 671 -29.25 27.79 37.19
CA ASN A 671 -29.46 27.18 38.51
C ASN A 671 -29.20 25.65 38.43
N ASN A 672 -28.40 25.10 39.35
CA ASN A 672 -28.15 23.66 39.45
C ASN A 672 -29.44 22.83 39.61
N ASP A 673 -30.51 23.39 40.19
CA ASP A 673 -31.79 22.68 40.30
C ASP A 673 -32.41 22.37 38.93
N TRP A 674 -32.09 23.16 37.89
CA TRP A 674 -32.50 22.92 36.51
C TRP A 674 -31.71 21.79 35.84
N LEU A 675 -30.62 21.30 36.46
CA LEU A 675 -29.80 20.22 35.92
C LEU A 675 -30.14 18.87 36.57
N ASP A 676 -30.12 17.81 35.78
CA ASP A 676 -30.28 16.42 36.23
C ASP A 676 -29.01 15.87 36.89
N ASP A 677 -29.17 14.90 37.79
CA ASP A 677 -28.07 14.29 38.57
C ASP A 677 -27.01 13.64 37.66
N SER A 678 -27.38 13.31 36.42
CA SER A 678 -26.50 12.79 35.37
C SER A 678 -25.64 13.85 34.66
N GLY A 679 -26.04 15.13 34.72
CA GLY A 679 -25.44 16.25 33.99
C GLY A 679 -24.55 17.18 34.82
N GLY A 680 -24.07 16.70 35.97
CA GLY A 680 -23.14 17.44 36.82
C GLY A 680 -23.67 18.79 37.33
N LYS A 681 -22.76 19.73 37.55
CA LYS A 681 -23.08 21.10 38.00
C LYS A 681 -23.05 22.07 36.84
N ASN A 682 -23.66 23.24 37.03
CA ASN A 682 -23.62 24.43 36.17
C ASN A 682 -22.22 25.01 35.90
N SER A 683 -21.20 24.53 36.62
CA SER A 683 -19.79 24.73 36.30
C SER A 683 -19.00 23.44 36.54
N GLN A 684 -18.17 23.08 35.56
CA GLN A 684 -17.43 21.80 35.49
C GLN A 684 -15.98 22.05 35.10
N ILE A 685 -15.11 21.06 35.31
CA ILE A 685 -13.70 21.11 34.92
C ILE A 685 -13.45 19.94 33.96
N THR A 686 -12.78 20.19 32.83
CA THR A 686 -12.56 19.17 31.80
C THR A 686 -11.66 18.03 32.28
N SER A 687 -12.06 16.80 31.97
CA SER A 687 -11.31 15.58 32.20
C SER A 687 -10.06 15.47 31.30
N SER A 688 -9.28 14.39 31.43
CA SER A 688 -8.02 14.17 30.68
C SER A 688 -8.18 14.05 29.16
N ASP A 689 -9.42 14.01 28.69
CA ASP A 689 -9.88 13.91 27.31
C ASP A 689 -10.69 15.15 26.87
N GLY A 690 -10.64 16.26 27.63
CA GLY A 690 -11.17 17.57 27.23
C GLY A 690 -12.69 17.72 27.28
N GLN A 691 -13.42 16.80 27.93
CA GLN A 691 -14.88 16.72 27.90
C GLN A 691 -15.58 17.43 29.08
N TYR A 692 -16.83 17.84 28.84
CA TYR A 692 -17.78 18.40 29.82
C TYR A 692 -19.23 18.06 29.39
N SER A 693 -20.20 18.14 30.32
CA SER A 693 -21.55 17.63 30.10
C SER A 693 -22.59 18.30 31.00
N PHE A 694 -23.52 19.11 30.47
CA PHE A 694 -24.65 19.66 31.22
C PHE A 694 -25.97 19.00 30.78
N THR A 695 -26.82 18.54 31.70
CA THR A 695 -28.13 17.95 31.35
C THR A 695 -29.25 18.74 32.01
N LEU A 696 -30.09 19.45 31.26
CA LEU A 696 -31.26 20.14 31.80
C LEU A 696 -32.43 19.17 32.04
N LYS A 697 -33.13 19.35 33.15
CA LYS A 697 -34.44 18.71 33.39
C LYS A 697 -35.48 19.33 32.47
N ALA A 698 -36.16 18.49 31.69
CA ALA A 698 -37.16 18.91 30.70
C ALA A 698 -38.28 19.80 31.29
N ASP A 699 -38.60 19.59 32.57
CA ASP A 699 -39.64 20.28 33.34
C ASP A 699 -39.23 21.69 33.83
N SER A 700 -37.95 22.08 33.72
CA SER A 700 -37.37 23.23 34.44
C SER A 700 -36.64 24.25 33.57
N ALA A 701 -36.32 23.93 32.32
CA ALA A 701 -35.65 24.84 31.40
C ALA A 701 -36.62 25.88 30.81
N ALA A 702 -36.21 27.15 30.78
CA ALA A 702 -36.99 28.24 30.19
C ALA A 702 -36.53 28.58 28.76
N ASP A 703 -37.45 29.11 27.94
CA ASP A 703 -37.13 29.64 26.62
C ASP A 703 -36.18 30.85 26.72
N GLY A 704 -35.12 30.89 25.91
CA GLY A 704 -34.15 31.98 25.92
C GLY A 704 -32.75 31.55 25.49
N THR A 705 -31.79 32.45 25.64
CA THR A 705 -30.42 32.26 25.17
C THR A 705 -29.59 31.56 26.24
N TYR A 706 -29.08 30.37 25.96
CA TYR A 706 -28.10 29.69 26.81
C TYR A 706 -26.71 29.94 26.23
N THR A 707 -25.74 30.18 27.10
CA THR A 707 -24.35 30.47 26.73
C THR A 707 -23.43 29.52 27.46
N ILE A 708 -22.51 28.88 26.74
CA ILE A 708 -21.43 28.11 27.38
C ILE A 708 -20.18 28.99 27.41
N GLU A 709 -19.66 29.21 28.62
CA GLU A 709 -18.45 30.00 28.90
C GLU A 709 -17.31 29.06 29.27
N VAL A 710 -16.21 29.12 28.52
CA VAL A 710 -14.99 28.31 28.75
C VAL A 710 -13.88 29.22 29.26
N LEU A 711 -13.44 28.94 30.49
CA LEU A 711 -12.28 29.56 31.15
C LEU A 711 -11.07 28.63 31.05
N PRO A 712 -9.90 29.13 30.61
CA PRO A 712 -8.70 28.31 30.48
C PRO A 712 -8.13 27.87 31.84
N PRO A 713 -7.30 26.81 31.90
CA PRO A 713 -6.56 26.44 33.10
C PRO A 713 -5.63 27.57 33.55
N THR A 714 -5.32 27.68 34.85
CA THR A 714 -4.58 28.81 35.45
C THR A 714 -3.13 29.01 34.93
N ALA A 715 -2.64 28.10 34.08
CA ALA A 715 -1.34 28.17 33.42
C ALA A 715 -1.38 28.88 32.05
N TYR A 716 -2.55 28.97 31.41
CA TYR A 716 -2.75 29.67 30.14
C TYR A 716 -3.07 31.15 30.41
N LYS A 717 -2.36 32.06 29.76
CA LYS A 717 -2.59 33.52 29.84
C LYS A 717 -2.64 34.12 28.45
N PHE A 718 -3.82 34.63 28.05
CA PHE A 718 -3.95 35.48 26.87
C PHE A 718 -3.40 36.87 27.16
N GLN A 719 -2.62 37.45 26.24
CA GLN A 719 -2.30 38.87 26.27
C GLN A 719 -3.39 39.66 25.54
N SER A 720 -3.88 40.72 26.18
CA SER A 720 -5.00 41.57 25.71
C SER A 720 -4.81 42.17 24.30
N SER A 721 -3.59 42.18 23.76
CA SER A 721 -3.22 42.84 22.50
C SER A 721 -3.32 41.99 21.23
N GLN A 722 -3.84 40.75 21.30
CA GLN A 722 -3.91 39.82 20.15
C GLN A 722 -5.34 39.47 19.69
N ILE A 723 -6.29 40.41 19.82
CA ILE A 723 -7.66 40.24 19.33
C ILE A 723 -7.83 40.98 17.99
N PRO A 724 -8.16 40.30 16.87
CA PRO A 724 -8.52 40.96 15.62
C PRO A 724 -9.92 41.58 15.70
N VAL A 725 -10.12 42.72 15.04
CA VAL A 725 -11.46 43.28 14.79
C VAL A 725 -12.06 42.60 13.57
N GLU A 726 -13.36 42.30 13.62
CA GLU A 726 -14.03 41.37 12.71
C GLU A 726 -14.29 41.90 11.29
N GLY A 727 -14.46 40.99 10.33
CA GLY A 727 -14.83 41.32 8.95
C GLY A 727 -14.84 40.14 7.97
N ASP A 728 -15.83 39.24 8.07
CA ASP A 728 -16.78 38.93 6.97
C ASP A 728 -17.69 37.71 7.26
N THR A 729 -18.92 37.80 6.76
CA THR A 729 -20.02 36.86 7.02
C THR A 729 -19.87 35.52 6.27
N TYR A 730 -20.15 34.39 6.94
CA TYR A 730 -20.29 33.08 6.29
C TYR A 730 -21.75 32.59 6.33
N SER A 731 -22.35 32.32 5.17
CA SER A 731 -23.74 31.86 5.05
C SER A 731 -23.82 30.37 4.68
N PRO A 732 -24.07 29.46 5.64
CA PRO A 732 -24.36 28.06 5.33
C PRO A 732 -25.83 27.88 4.91
N GLN A 733 -26.09 27.04 3.90
CA GLN A 733 -27.45 26.63 3.56
C GLN A 733 -27.90 25.48 4.47
N LEU A 734 -28.66 25.79 5.53
CA LEU A 734 -29.94 25.17 5.90
C LEU A 734 -30.36 25.53 7.35
N GLY A 735 -31.34 26.43 7.50
CA GLY A 735 -32.34 26.31 8.56
C GLY A 735 -31.99 26.73 10.00
N GLY A 736 -31.32 27.86 10.22
CA GLY A 736 -31.22 28.49 11.55
C GLY A 736 -30.60 29.88 11.48
N SER A 737 -31.26 30.89 12.02
CA SER A 737 -30.75 32.27 12.07
C SER A 737 -29.88 32.47 13.32
N VAL A 738 -28.64 32.88 13.12
CA VAL A 738 -27.83 33.54 14.16
C VAL A 738 -27.92 35.04 13.89
N GLU A 739 -28.44 35.80 14.87
CA GLU A 739 -28.37 37.27 14.89
C GLU A 739 -27.41 37.72 15.98
N GLU A 740 -26.67 38.79 15.69
CA GLU A 740 -25.83 39.61 16.60
C GLU A 740 -24.74 38.92 17.44
N ILE A 741 -23.49 39.24 17.10
CA ILE A 741 -22.45 39.54 18.10
C ILE A 741 -22.74 40.97 18.57
N GLN A 742 -22.88 41.20 19.89
CA GLN A 742 -23.03 42.56 20.42
C GLN A 742 -21.67 43.27 20.48
N ASP A 743 -21.65 44.51 19.98
CA ASP A 743 -20.49 45.40 20.06
C ASP A 743 -20.05 45.66 21.51
N GLN A 744 -18.73 45.72 21.72
CA GLN A 744 -18.13 46.32 22.91
C GLN A 744 -17.43 47.62 22.50
N GLU A 745 -18.07 48.76 22.73
CA GLU A 745 -17.68 50.06 22.13
C GLU A 745 -16.30 50.62 22.57
N GLU A 746 -15.69 50.12 23.66
CA GLU A 746 -14.33 50.52 24.08
C GLU A 746 -13.51 49.33 24.60
N ALA A 747 -12.21 49.31 24.24
CA ALA A 747 -11.24 48.36 24.78
C ALA A 747 -10.84 48.74 26.23
N PRO A 748 -10.80 47.80 27.19
CA PRO A 748 -10.47 48.09 28.58
C PRO A 748 -8.98 48.43 28.77
N ALA A 749 -8.69 49.20 29.83
CA ALA A 749 -7.33 49.63 30.17
C ALA A 749 -6.42 48.46 30.59
N SER A 750 -5.11 48.62 30.35
CA SER A 750 -4.10 47.54 30.40
C SER A 750 -3.68 47.05 31.80
N ASP A 751 -4.49 47.28 32.83
CA ASP A 751 -4.20 46.96 34.24
C ASP A 751 -5.31 46.18 34.97
N GLN A 752 -6.32 45.68 34.25
CA GLN A 752 -7.24 44.67 34.77
C GLN A 752 -6.69 43.25 34.51
N ASP A 753 -6.70 42.39 35.53
CA ASP A 753 -6.43 40.94 35.42
C ASP A 753 -7.66 40.23 34.79
N THR A 754 -8.02 40.61 33.56
CA THR A 754 -9.17 40.06 32.84
C THR A 754 -8.88 38.67 32.30
N THR A 755 -9.50 37.66 32.93
CA THR A 755 -9.52 36.29 32.40
C THR A 755 -10.48 36.25 31.21
N TYR A 756 -9.94 36.25 29.99
CA TYR A 756 -10.73 36.08 28.78
C TYR A 756 -11.32 34.66 28.72
N TYR A 757 -12.58 34.58 28.30
CA TYR A 757 -13.35 33.35 28.17
C TYR A 757 -13.84 33.20 26.72
N LEU A 758 -13.95 31.96 26.25
CA LEU A 758 -14.64 31.67 25.00
C LEU A 758 -16.12 31.44 25.31
N SER A 759 -17.01 32.28 24.79
CA SER A 759 -18.46 32.16 24.96
C SER A 759 -19.17 31.89 23.64
N PHE A 760 -20.07 30.89 23.62
CA PHE A 760 -20.98 30.67 22.50
C PHE A 760 -22.43 30.58 22.98
N SER A 761 -23.31 31.32 22.31
CA SER A 761 -24.72 31.52 22.67
C SER A 761 -25.65 30.82 21.68
N PHE A 762 -26.69 30.16 22.17
CA PHE A 762 -27.71 29.48 21.38
C PHE A 762 -29.09 29.61 22.05
N VAL A 763 -30.15 29.72 21.24
CA VAL A 763 -31.51 29.92 21.75
C VAL A 763 -32.23 28.58 21.88
N PHE A 764 -32.74 28.28 23.08
CA PHE A 764 -33.64 27.16 23.34
C PHE A 764 -35.10 27.62 23.24
N THR A 765 -35.93 26.78 22.63
CA THR A 765 -37.40 26.96 22.56
C THR A 765 -38.14 25.69 22.97
N ASN A 766 -39.34 25.85 23.52
CA ASN A 766 -40.14 24.80 24.16
C ASN A 766 -40.45 23.56 23.30
N GLU A 767 -40.39 23.65 21.96
CA GLU A 767 -40.54 22.47 21.09
C GLU A 767 -39.33 21.51 21.18
N ALA A 768 -38.12 22.01 21.45
CA ALA A 768 -36.91 21.18 21.56
C ALA A 768 -36.82 20.40 22.90
N ALA A 769 -37.38 20.96 23.98
CA ALA A 769 -37.28 20.40 25.33
C ALA A 769 -38.13 19.14 25.56
N THR A 770 -39.12 18.86 24.69
CA THR A 770 -40.07 17.74 24.88
C THR A 770 -39.70 16.46 24.12
N THR A 771 -38.69 16.49 23.26
CA THR A 771 -38.28 15.37 22.39
C THR A 771 -36.88 14.81 22.69
N SER A 772 -36.11 15.50 23.53
CA SER A 772 -34.88 15.00 24.14
C SER A 772 -34.81 15.52 25.58
N ASN A 773 -34.17 14.80 26.51
CA ASN A 773 -34.09 15.19 27.93
C ASN A 773 -33.10 16.36 28.17
N GLY A 774 -33.30 17.50 27.50
CA GLY A 774 -32.60 18.77 27.76
C GLY A 774 -31.06 18.71 27.77
N VAL A 775 -30.44 17.73 27.11
CA VAL A 775 -29.01 17.47 27.27
C VAL A 775 -28.18 18.51 26.50
N ILE A 776 -27.62 19.48 27.22
CA ILE A 776 -26.58 20.40 26.73
C ILE A 776 -25.20 19.74 26.96
N ASN A 777 -24.99 18.61 26.28
CA ASN A 777 -23.71 17.94 26.23
C ASN A 777 -23.01 18.23 24.90
N ASN A 778 -21.72 17.97 24.89
CA ASN A 778 -21.01 17.45 23.72
C ASN A 778 -21.47 16.01 23.34
N HIS A 779 -22.78 15.81 23.33
CA HIS A 779 -23.43 14.57 22.97
C HIS A 779 -24.86 14.90 22.56
N ILE A 780 -24.97 15.58 21.41
CA ILE A 780 -26.10 15.26 20.54
C ILE A 780 -25.94 13.76 20.24
N PRO A 781 -26.94 12.90 20.55
CA PRO A 781 -26.91 11.52 20.13
C PRO A 781 -27.22 11.42 18.62
N ILE A 782 -26.35 12.02 17.80
CA ILE A 782 -26.00 11.39 16.54
C ILE A 782 -25.01 10.30 16.94
N ASP A 783 -25.52 9.07 17.08
CA ASP A 783 -24.71 7.85 17.24
C ASP A 783 -23.46 7.99 16.36
N PRO A 784 -22.23 8.10 16.93
CA PRO A 784 -21.05 8.48 16.18
C PRO A 784 -20.90 7.46 15.07
N ALA A 785 -21.11 7.91 13.83
CA ALA A 785 -21.47 7.02 12.74
C ALA A 785 -20.25 6.15 12.40
N VAL A 786 -20.19 5.01 13.08
CA VAL A 786 -18.98 4.18 13.24
C VAL A 786 -18.45 3.89 11.85
N ASP A 787 -17.21 4.35 11.57
CA ASP A 787 -16.55 4.33 10.26
C ASP A 787 -17.15 3.21 9.40
N PRO A 788 -17.93 3.53 8.35
CA PRO A 788 -18.77 2.55 7.67
C PRO A 788 -17.94 1.42 7.06
N THR A 789 -16.63 1.62 6.84
CA THR A 789 -15.69 0.58 6.38
C THR A 789 -15.38 -0.49 7.44
N THR A 790 -15.74 -0.25 8.71
CA THR A 790 -15.66 -1.24 9.80
C THR A 790 -16.89 -2.15 9.85
N LYS A 791 -18.03 -1.73 9.28
CA LYS A 791 -19.29 -2.48 9.28
C LYS A 791 -19.25 -3.61 8.24
N ALA A 792 -19.39 -4.85 8.71
CA ALA A 792 -19.24 -6.03 7.85
C ALA A 792 -20.28 -6.12 6.73
N ASP A 793 -21.49 -5.62 6.96
CA ASP A 793 -22.56 -5.58 5.95
C ASP A 793 -22.34 -4.49 4.90
N VAL A 794 -21.72 -3.35 5.22
CA VAL A 794 -21.34 -2.32 4.23
C VAL A 794 -20.30 -2.87 3.27
N ASN A 795 -19.23 -3.49 3.81
CA ASN A 795 -18.21 -4.17 3.00
C ASN A 795 -18.80 -5.34 2.21
N GLY A 796 -19.71 -6.11 2.83
CA GLY A 796 -20.41 -7.23 2.19
C GLY A 796 -21.26 -6.80 1.00
N LEU A 797 -22.02 -5.71 1.16
CA LEU A 797 -22.83 -5.12 0.09
C LEU A 797 -21.93 -4.60 -1.05
N ALA A 798 -20.81 -3.95 -0.70
CA ALA A 798 -19.84 -3.44 -1.66
C ALA A 798 -19.17 -4.53 -2.52
N GLU A 799 -18.84 -5.66 -1.90
CA GLU A 799 -18.39 -6.85 -2.61
C GLU A 799 -19.53 -7.48 -3.44
N ALA A 800 -20.76 -7.50 -2.93
CA ALA A 800 -21.90 -8.16 -3.56
C ALA A 800 -22.28 -7.52 -4.92
N TRP A 801 -22.42 -6.18 -5.01
CA TRP A 801 -22.70 -5.53 -6.31
C TRP A 801 -21.56 -5.73 -7.31
N THR A 802 -20.32 -5.69 -6.81
CA THR A 802 -19.12 -5.89 -7.63
C THR A 802 -19.12 -7.30 -8.23
N ASN A 803 -19.47 -8.30 -7.42
CA ASN A 803 -19.61 -9.69 -7.85
C ASN A 803 -20.80 -9.90 -8.80
N ALA A 804 -21.95 -9.23 -8.58
CA ALA A 804 -23.11 -9.29 -9.46
C ALA A 804 -22.78 -8.83 -10.89
N ALA A 805 -22.14 -7.66 -11.02
CA ALA A 805 -21.72 -7.12 -12.32
C ALA A 805 -20.71 -8.03 -13.04
N ILE A 806 -19.77 -8.64 -12.30
CA ILE A 806 -18.85 -9.66 -12.84
C ILE A 806 -19.60 -10.93 -13.27
N ARG A 807 -20.58 -11.39 -12.48
CA ARG A 807 -21.37 -12.60 -12.76
C ARG A 807 -22.19 -12.45 -14.03
N PHE A 808 -22.83 -11.31 -14.24
CA PHE A 808 -23.63 -11.05 -15.44
C PHE A 808 -22.78 -11.05 -16.72
N ASN A 809 -21.56 -10.45 -16.70
CA ASN A 809 -20.67 -10.56 -17.86
C ASN A 809 -20.18 -12.00 -18.08
N LYS A 810 -19.85 -12.75 -17.02
CA LYS A 810 -19.48 -14.17 -17.13
C LYS A 810 -20.59 -15.01 -17.77
N SER A 811 -21.84 -14.87 -17.31
CA SER A 811 -22.99 -15.61 -17.87
C SER A 811 -23.26 -15.22 -19.32
N SER A 812 -23.27 -13.92 -19.65
CA SER A 812 -23.47 -13.43 -21.02
C SER A 812 -22.42 -13.97 -22.00
N VAL A 813 -21.15 -14.04 -21.58
CA VAL A 813 -20.07 -14.64 -22.38
C VAL A 813 -20.23 -16.16 -22.49
N LYS A 814 -20.60 -16.82 -21.39
CA LYS A 814 -20.77 -18.28 -21.31
C LYS A 814 -21.90 -18.81 -22.19
N ALA A 815 -23.02 -18.09 -22.31
CA ALA A 815 -24.12 -18.47 -23.19
C ALA A 815 -23.69 -18.57 -24.66
N VAL A 816 -22.87 -17.61 -25.13
CA VAL A 816 -22.29 -17.62 -26.48
C VAL A 816 -21.21 -18.71 -26.63
N ASP A 817 -20.38 -18.96 -25.62
CA ASP A 817 -19.41 -20.05 -25.64
C ASP A 817 -20.08 -21.43 -25.81
N LYS A 818 -21.25 -21.65 -25.19
CA LYS A 818 -22.06 -22.87 -25.41
C LYS A 818 -22.56 -22.98 -26.84
N ARG A 819 -22.92 -21.86 -27.49
CA ARG A 819 -23.28 -21.86 -28.91
C ARG A 819 -22.11 -22.22 -29.80
N PHE A 820 -20.90 -21.75 -29.50
CA PHE A 820 -19.69 -22.15 -30.24
C PHE A 820 -19.33 -23.63 -30.05
N ASP A 821 -19.40 -24.15 -28.82
CA ASP A 821 -19.15 -25.56 -28.54
C ASP A 821 -20.12 -26.47 -29.32
N TRP A 822 -21.41 -26.10 -29.35
CA TRP A 822 -22.44 -26.76 -30.17
C TRP A 822 -22.12 -26.72 -31.67
N LEU A 823 -21.70 -25.56 -32.21
CA LEU A 823 -21.36 -25.42 -33.63
C LEU A 823 -20.22 -26.38 -34.04
N ARG A 824 -19.20 -26.53 -33.19
CA ARG A 824 -18.09 -27.47 -33.42
C ARG A 824 -18.56 -28.93 -33.40
N SER A 825 -19.59 -29.27 -32.61
CA SER A 825 -20.24 -30.59 -32.66
C SER A 825 -20.94 -30.87 -34.01
N ASN A 826 -21.22 -29.85 -34.83
CA ASN A 826 -22.23 -29.92 -35.91
C ASN A 826 -21.73 -29.56 -37.32
N GLN A 827 -20.43 -29.35 -37.54
CA GLN A 827 -19.87 -28.89 -38.82
C GLN A 827 -20.14 -29.76 -40.07
N ASN A 828 -20.74 -30.97 -39.93
CA ASN A 828 -20.90 -31.95 -41.00
C ASN A 828 -22.37 -32.41 -41.25
N SER A 829 -23.41 -31.66 -40.84
CA SER A 829 -24.82 -32.07 -41.07
C SER A 829 -25.37 -31.60 -42.43
N GLU A 830 -25.89 -32.53 -43.25
CA GLU A 830 -26.24 -32.28 -44.66
C GLU A 830 -27.63 -31.64 -44.94
N LYS A 831 -28.48 -31.40 -43.93
CA LYS A 831 -29.86 -30.91 -44.14
C LYS A 831 -29.97 -29.37 -44.09
N LYS A 832 -30.72 -28.77 -45.02
CA LYS A 832 -31.05 -27.33 -45.14
C LYS A 832 -32.57 -27.12 -45.18
N SER A 833 -33.15 -26.19 -44.40
CA SER A 833 -34.55 -25.70 -44.46
C SER A 833 -34.78 -24.63 -43.36
N HIS A 834 -35.63 -23.58 -43.42
CA HIS A 834 -36.02 -22.64 -44.50
C HIS A 834 -36.78 -21.39 -43.94
N GLN A 835 -36.32 -20.16 -44.28
CA GLN A 835 -36.96 -18.81 -44.07
C GLN A 835 -37.02 -18.32 -42.59
N GLY A 836 -36.92 -17.03 -42.23
CA GLY A 836 -36.61 -15.79 -42.96
C GLY A 836 -37.16 -14.52 -42.26
N ILE A 837 -36.30 -13.73 -41.58
CA ILE A 837 -36.60 -12.36 -41.10
C ILE A 837 -35.43 -11.44 -41.48
N ASN A 838 -35.71 -10.24 -41.98
CA ASN A 838 -34.69 -9.23 -42.28
C ASN A 838 -34.81 -8.06 -41.29
N ILE A 839 -33.69 -7.66 -40.67
CA ILE A 839 -33.63 -6.55 -39.70
C ILE A 839 -32.74 -5.45 -40.29
N SER A 840 -33.35 -4.33 -40.68
CA SER A 840 -32.65 -3.09 -41.04
C SER A 840 -32.52 -2.20 -39.81
N PHE A 841 -31.44 -1.42 -39.74
CA PHE A 841 -31.21 -0.41 -38.71
C PHE A 841 -31.14 0.97 -39.36
N ASP A 842 -31.83 1.97 -38.81
CA ASP A 842 -31.78 3.35 -39.33
C ASP A 842 -30.40 4.02 -39.18
N ASN A 843 -29.45 3.37 -38.50
CA ASN A 843 -28.10 3.89 -38.26
C ASN A 843 -27.12 3.39 -39.36
N PRO A 844 -26.58 4.30 -40.21
CA PRO A 844 -25.74 3.92 -41.35
C PRO A 844 -24.32 3.48 -40.96
N LEU A 845 -23.88 3.67 -39.70
CA LEU A 845 -22.64 3.09 -39.18
C LEU A 845 -22.84 1.62 -38.80
N LEU A 846 -23.96 1.29 -38.15
CA LEU A 846 -24.37 -0.11 -37.88
C LEU A 846 -24.55 -0.90 -39.18
N GLU A 847 -25.21 -0.32 -40.18
CA GLU A 847 -25.38 -0.96 -41.48
C GLU A 847 -24.04 -1.16 -42.23
N LYS A 848 -23.12 -0.17 -42.16
CA LYS A 848 -21.75 -0.33 -42.69
C LYS A 848 -20.91 -1.35 -41.93
N ALA A 849 -20.99 -1.40 -40.61
CA ALA A 849 -20.20 -2.34 -39.80
C ALA A 849 -20.61 -3.80 -40.06
N LEU A 850 -21.90 -4.05 -40.32
CA LEU A 850 -22.45 -5.38 -40.49
C LEU A 850 -22.45 -5.87 -41.96
N ASN A 851 -22.50 -4.96 -42.95
CA ASN A 851 -22.51 -5.31 -44.38
C ASN A 851 -21.28 -4.82 -45.19
N GLY A 852 -20.32 -4.09 -44.59
CA GLY A 852 -19.36 -3.26 -45.33
C GLY A 852 -17.84 -3.50 -45.12
N SER A 853 -17.28 -4.44 -45.89
CA SER A 853 -15.88 -4.48 -46.36
C SER A 853 -14.71 -4.79 -45.39
N SER A 854 -13.81 -5.68 -45.85
CA SER A 854 -12.65 -6.18 -45.11
C SER A 854 -11.33 -5.47 -45.47
N LYS A 855 -10.88 -4.48 -44.69
CA LYS A 855 -9.51 -3.93 -44.74
C LYS A 855 -9.03 -3.44 -43.37
N ARG A 856 -8.14 -4.20 -42.70
CA ARG A 856 -7.11 -3.74 -41.71
C ARG A 856 -6.30 -4.85 -41.03
N PHE A 857 -6.72 -6.13 -41.09
CA PHE A 857 -6.06 -7.24 -40.37
C PHE A 857 -5.00 -8.05 -41.16
N LYS A 858 -4.50 -7.57 -42.30
CA LYS A 858 -3.57 -8.36 -43.15
C LYS A 858 -2.07 -8.07 -42.97
N ASP A 859 -1.70 -7.05 -42.19
CA ASP A 859 -0.35 -6.47 -42.26
C ASP A 859 0.55 -6.79 -41.04
N LEU A 860 0.14 -7.71 -40.15
CA LEU A 860 0.95 -8.15 -39.01
C LEU A 860 1.78 -9.40 -39.36
N ASN A 861 3.11 -9.23 -39.46
CA ASN A 861 4.05 -10.31 -39.77
C ASN A 861 4.48 -11.10 -38.52
N ASN A 862 4.70 -12.41 -38.69
CA ASN A 862 4.92 -13.35 -37.58
C ASN A 862 6.17 -13.07 -36.71
N ARG A 863 7.18 -12.35 -37.21
CA ARG A 863 8.41 -12.07 -36.44
C ARG A 863 8.18 -11.11 -35.28
N ASP A 864 7.27 -10.15 -35.46
CA ASP A 864 7.09 -9.08 -34.47
C ASP A 864 6.36 -9.63 -33.23
N ILE A 865 5.41 -10.54 -33.44
CA ILE A 865 4.67 -11.23 -32.36
C ILE A 865 5.57 -12.20 -31.58
N GLU A 866 6.43 -12.98 -32.25
CA GLU A 866 7.40 -13.85 -31.54
C GLU A 866 8.50 -13.06 -30.83
N SER A 867 8.97 -11.95 -31.41
CA SER A 867 9.99 -11.09 -30.79
C SER A 867 9.43 -10.36 -29.56
N TRP A 868 8.20 -9.84 -29.65
CA TRP A 868 7.46 -9.24 -28.54
C TRP A 868 7.22 -10.23 -27.40
N ALA A 869 6.76 -11.45 -27.71
CA ALA A 869 6.51 -12.48 -26.70
C ALA A 869 7.78 -12.94 -25.95
N ARG A 870 8.95 -12.93 -26.61
CA ARG A 870 10.23 -13.33 -26.00
C ARG A 870 10.94 -12.20 -25.24
N SER A 871 10.63 -10.94 -25.51
CA SER A 871 11.28 -9.78 -24.89
C SER A 871 10.55 -9.21 -23.67
N ASN A 872 9.23 -9.44 -23.54
CA ASN A 872 8.37 -8.70 -22.60
C ASN A 872 7.85 -9.51 -21.39
N TRP A 873 8.30 -10.75 -21.16
CA TRP A 873 7.90 -11.54 -19.98
C TRP A 873 8.62 -11.11 -18.68
N SER A 874 8.19 -9.98 -18.14
CA SER A 874 8.35 -9.61 -16.73
C SER A 874 7.07 -8.93 -16.22
N ASN A 875 6.61 -9.31 -15.03
CA ASN A 875 5.23 -9.08 -14.57
C ASN A 875 4.80 -7.61 -14.46
N GLU A 876 5.73 -6.66 -14.31
CA GLU A 876 5.39 -5.24 -14.11
C GLU A 876 5.03 -4.52 -15.41
N ARG A 877 5.65 -4.89 -16.54
CA ARG A 877 5.48 -4.15 -17.80
C ARG A 877 4.18 -4.49 -18.53
N LEU A 878 3.71 -5.74 -18.40
CA LEU A 878 2.39 -6.18 -18.90
C LEU A 878 1.23 -5.43 -18.25
N LYS A 879 1.37 -4.95 -17.01
CA LYS A 879 0.34 -4.13 -16.35
C LYS A 879 0.17 -2.82 -17.13
N ASN A 880 1.24 -2.03 -17.18
CA ASN A 880 1.25 -0.69 -17.77
C ASN A 880 0.93 -0.66 -19.27
N GLU A 881 1.48 -1.57 -20.08
CA GLU A 881 1.20 -1.60 -21.53
C GLU A 881 -0.21 -2.14 -21.84
N SER A 882 -0.80 -2.97 -20.97
CA SER A 882 -2.20 -3.38 -21.11
C SER A 882 -3.19 -2.27 -20.79
N ASP A 883 -2.88 -1.43 -19.79
CA ASP A 883 -3.75 -0.31 -19.41
C ASP A 883 -3.79 0.76 -20.51
N GLN A 884 -2.67 1.01 -21.20
CA GLN A 884 -2.63 1.98 -22.31
C GLN A 884 -3.45 1.52 -23.53
N VAL A 885 -3.28 0.27 -23.98
CA VAL A 885 -4.07 -0.29 -25.10
C VAL A 885 -5.55 -0.44 -24.75
N PHE A 886 -5.88 -0.69 -23.48
CA PHE A 886 -7.25 -0.80 -23.00
C PHE A 886 -7.94 0.56 -22.91
N ASN A 887 -7.24 1.59 -22.42
CA ASN A 887 -7.72 2.97 -22.42
C ASN A 887 -7.92 3.48 -23.87
N ASP A 888 -6.93 3.28 -24.76
CA ASP A 888 -7.06 3.65 -26.18
C ASP A 888 -8.27 2.96 -26.86
N LEU A 889 -8.60 1.73 -26.47
CA LEU A 889 -9.78 1.01 -26.99
C LEU A 889 -11.09 1.53 -26.36
N ILE A 890 -11.08 1.89 -25.08
CA ILE A 890 -12.24 2.39 -24.34
C ILE A 890 -12.59 3.81 -24.76
N ASP A 891 -11.64 4.74 -24.75
CA ASP A 891 -11.86 6.14 -25.09
C ASP A 891 -12.43 6.28 -26.52
N ASN A 892 -11.92 5.48 -27.47
CA ASN A 892 -12.42 5.46 -28.85
C ASN A 892 -13.75 4.70 -29.06
N SER A 893 -14.20 3.86 -28.13
CA SER A 893 -15.45 3.06 -28.29
C SER A 893 -16.60 3.50 -27.39
N VAL A 894 -16.31 4.03 -26.20
CA VAL A 894 -17.28 4.55 -25.25
C VAL A 894 -17.81 5.91 -25.71
N ASP A 895 -16.94 6.85 -26.13
CA ASP A 895 -17.40 8.16 -26.59
C ASP A 895 -18.29 8.07 -27.84
N LEU A 896 -17.96 7.19 -28.79
CA LEU A 896 -18.77 6.96 -29.99
C LEU A 896 -20.10 6.23 -29.70
N ALA A 897 -20.14 5.28 -28.77
CA ALA A 897 -21.37 4.55 -28.46
C ALA A 897 -22.33 5.32 -27.54
N PHE A 898 -21.80 6.04 -26.54
CA PHE A 898 -22.63 6.72 -25.52
C PHE A 898 -22.98 8.17 -25.85
N ALA A 899 -22.38 8.78 -26.89
CA ALA A 899 -22.86 10.04 -27.46
C ALA A 899 -24.19 9.86 -28.22
N GLU A 900 -24.27 8.86 -29.12
CA GLU A 900 -25.50 8.63 -29.92
C GLU A 900 -26.67 8.05 -29.08
N LEU A 901 -26.39 7.24 -28.06
CA LEU A 901 -27.42 6.66 -27.19
C LEU A 901 -28.12 7.70 -26.29
N ARG A 902 -27.54 8.89 -26.08
CA ARG A 902 -28.07 9.90 -25.16
C ARG A 902 -29.21 10.76 -25.73
N GLU A 903 -29.37 10.84 -27.05
CA GLU A 903 -30.28 11.80 -27.68
C GLU A 903 -31.68 11.28 -28.07
N LYS A 904 -31.93 9.95 -28.09
CA LYS A 904 -33.21 9.42 -28.62
C LYS A 904 -33.85 8.33 -27.78
N THR A 905 -35.03 8.63 -27.24
CA THR A 905 -35.97 7.66 -26.66
C THR A 905 -36.25 6.51 -27.64
N PHE A 906 -35.93 5.30 -27.23
CA PHE A 906 -36.12 4.08 -28.00
C PHE A 906 -37.60 3.73 -28.15
N LYS A 907 -38.19 4.01 -29.33
CA LYS A 907 -39.52 3.53 -29.74
C LYS A 907 -39.37 2.65 -30.99
N PRO A 908 -39.25 1.32 -30.85
CA PRO A 908 -39.09 0.44 -32.00
C PRO A 908 -40.42 0.37 -32.77
N ASN A 909 -40.41 0.82 -34.03
CA ASN A 909 -41.54 0.69 -34.95
C ASN A 909 -41.30 -0.50 -35.89
N LEU A 910 -41.90 -1.64 -35.59
CA LEU A 910 -41.75 -2.88 -36.37
C LEU A 910 -42.72 -2.89 -37.54
N ASN A 911 -42.29 -2.42 -38.71
CA ASN A 911 -43.10 -2.45 -39.93
C ASN A 911 -42.30 -3.05 -41.11
N PRO A 912 -42.49 -4.35 -41.44
CA PRO A 912 -41.67 -5.03 -42.43
C PRO A 912 -42.14 -4.75 -43.87
N THR A 913 -41.20 -4.40 -44.75
CA THR A 913 -41.40 -4.39 -46.21
C THR A 913 -40.30 -5.22 -46.89
N GLY A 914 -40.67 -5.92 -47.97
CA GLY A 914 -39.95 -7.11 -48.43
C GLY A 914 -38.81 -6.88 -49.44
N GLY A 915 -37.86 -7.81 -49.44
CA GLY A 915 -36.80 -8.01 -50.44
C GLY A 915 -36.39 -9.49 -50.49
N GLU A 916 -35.75 -9.94 -51.57
CA GLU A 916 -35.53 -11.37 -51.86
C GLU A 916 -34.53 -12.10 -50.94
N LEU A 917 -34.71 -13.43 -50.81
CA LEU A 917 -34.15 -14.28 -49.75
C LEU A 917 -33.00 -15.20 -50.22
N ILE A 918 -31.91 -15.27 -49.43
CA ILE A 918 -30.87 -16.31 -49.53
C ILE A 918 -30.45 -16.73 -48.09
N GLY A 919 -30.70 -17.98 -47.70
CA GLY A 919 -30.58 -18.49 -46.31
C GLY A 919 -29.19 -19.04 -45.92
N ASN A 920 -28.98 -19.58 -44.71
CA ASN A 920 -29.92 -20.03 -43.66
C ASN A 920 -29.46 -19.54 -42.27
N TRP A 921 -30.39 -19.06 -41.45
CA TRP A 921 -30.13 -18.56 -40.08
C TRP A 921 -30.50 -19.63 -39.05
N SER A 922 -29.84 -19.62 -37.88
CA SER A 922 -30.30 -20.39 -36.72
C SER A 922 -30.75 -19.47 -35.59
N VAL A 923 -31.68 -19.96 -34.77
CA VAL A 923 -32.09 -19.30 -33.52
C VAL A 923 -31.83 -20.25 -32.37
N TRP A 924 -31.23 -19.73 -31.31
CA TRP A 924 -30.92 -20.51 -30.12
C TRP A 924 -31.27 -19.75 -28.85
N THR A 925 -31.50 -20.53 -27.79
CA THR A 925 -31.84 -20.03 -26.47
C THR A 925 -30.99 -20.74 -25.42
N ASN A 926 -30.56 -20.02 -24.39
CA ASN A 926 -29.83 -20.57 -23.27
C ASN A 926 -30.42 -20.02 -21.96
N GLY A 927 -30.98 -20.89 -21.13
CA GLY A 927 -31.32 -20.59 -19.74
C GLY A 927 -30.21 -21.04 -18.79
N GLU A 928 -29.90 -20.22 -17.79
CA GLU A 928 -28.99 -20.56 -16.70
C GLU A 928 -29.62 -20.20 -15.35
N ILE A 929 -29.64 -21.16 -14.42
CA ILE A 929 -30.00 -20.97 -13.02
C ILE A 929 -28.72 -21.15 -12.21
N LEU A 930 -28.35 -20.14 -11.43
CA LEU A 930 -27.09 -20.12 -10.67
C LEU A 930 -27.37 -19.94 -9.17
N PHE A 931 -26.74 -20.79 -8.37
CA PHE A 931 -26.72 -20.72 -6.91
C PHE A 931 -25.27 -20.51 -6.44
N GLY A 932 -25.00 -19.39 -5.78
CA GLY A 932 -23.67 -19.01 -5.30
C GLY A 932 -23.63 -18.80 -3.80
N ASN A 933 -22.49 -19.11 -3.18
CA ASN A 933 -22.18 -18.68 -1.82
C ASN A 933 -20.76 -18.10 -1.77
N LYS A 934 -20.60 -17.01 -1.00
CA LYS A 934 -19.31 -16.50 -0.54
C LYS A 934 -19.33 -16.48 0.99
N GLY A 935 -18.52 -17.34 1.62
CA GLY A 935 -18.40 -17.36 3.07
C GLY A 935 -17.75 -16.09 3.63
N ASN A 936 -18.13 -15.71 4.86
CA ASN A 936 -17.65 -14.50 5.53
C ASN A 936 -16.12 -14.35 5.59
N SER A 937 -15.66 -13.09 5.57
CA SER A 937 -14.26 -12.70 5.76
C SER A 937 -14.05 -12.08 7.15
N SER A 938 -12.87 -11.52 7.43
CA SER A 938 -12.65 -10.74 8.65
C SER A 938 -13.12 -9.29 8.57
N LYS A 939 -13.69 -8.88 7.42
CA LYS A 939 -14.18 -7.53 7.15
C LYS A 939 -15.55 -7.49 6.46
N SER A 940 -15.96 -8.58 5.80
CA SER A 940 -17.14 -8.65 4.94
C SER A 940 -18.04 -9.81 5.37
N SER A 941 -19.35 -9.56 5.40
CA SER A 941 -20.37 -10.56 5.70
C SER A 941 -20.48 -11.65 4.63
N GLU A 942 -21.10 -12.77 4.98
CA GLU A 942 -21.38 -13.84 4.02
C GLU A 942 -22.43 -13.41 2.98
N GLN A 943 -22.37 -14.01 1.80
CA GLN A 943 -23.26 -13.71 0.68
C GLN A 943 -23.85 -15.00 0.13
N ASP A 944 -25.16 -15.06 -0.01
CA ASP A 944 -25.87 -16.08 -0.78
C ASP A 944 -26.46 -15.45 -2.03
N THR A 945 -26.36 -16.12 -3.17
CA THR A 945 -26.79 -15.60 -4.47
C THR A 945 -27.66 -16.60 -5.20
N ASN A 946 -28.82 -16.13 -5.65
CA ASN A 946 -29.69 -16.80 -6.61
C ASN A 946 -29.71 -15.94 -7.89
N SER A 947 -29.39 -16.52 -9.05
CA SER A 947 -29.47 -15.81 -10.33
C SER A 947 -30.21 -16.62 -11.38
N LEU A 948 -30.95 -15.91 -12.24
CA LEU A 948 -31.61 -16.45 -13.43
C LEU A 948 -31.18 -15.64 -14.65
N PHE A 949 -30.58 -16.30 -15.64
CA PHE A 949 -30.21 -15.70 -16.91
C PHE A 949 -30.93 -16.39 -18.07
N LEU A 950 -31.36 -15.61 -19.06
CA LEU A 950 -31.95 -16.06 -20.31
C LEU A 950 -31.28 -15.32 -21.47
N THR A 951 -30.64 -16.07 -22.36
CA THR A 951 -30.05 -15.55 -23.60
C THR A 951 -30.85 -16.05 -24.79
N LEU A 952 -31.14 -15.15 -25.73
CA LEU A 952 -31.66 -15.48 -27.06
C LEU A 952 -30.64 -15.01 -28.10
N GLY A 953 -30.21 -15.91 -28.99
CA GLY A 953 -29.24 -15.61 -30.03
C GLY A 953 -29.69 -16.01 -31.42
N ILE A 954 -29.16 -15.30 -32.41
CA ILE A 954 -29.38 -15.56 -33.83
C ILE A 954 -28.03 -15.47 -34.56
N ASP A 955 -27.72 -16.49 -35.37
CA ASP A 955 -26.47 -16.56 -36.11
C ASP A 955 -26.62 -17.16 -37.51
N LYS A 956 -25.65 -16.83 -38.37
CA LYS A 956 -25.53 -17.41 -39.71
C LYS A 956 -24.08 -17.81 -40.01
N PRO A 957 -23.87 -18.85 -40.84
CA PRO A 957 -22.57 -19.16 -41.41
C PRO A 957 -22.00 -17.98 -42.21
N TYR A 958 -20.68 -17.81 -42.15
CA TYR A 958 -19.94 -16.77 -42.88
C TYR A 958 -18.64 -17.36 -43.45
N LYS A 959 -18.62 -17.53 -44.79
CA LYS A 959 -17.58 -18.27 -45.54
C LYS A 959 -17.52 -19.76 -45.15
N GLU A 960 -16.63 -20.52 -45.80
CA GLU A 960 -16.58 -21.99 -45.71
C GLU A 960 -16.35 -22.56 -44.30
N ASN A 961 -15.84 -21.78 -43.35
CA ASN A 961 -15.45 -22.25 -42.01
C ASN A 961 -15.68 -21.22 -40.89
N GLY A 962 -16.57 -20.24 -41.07
CA GLY A 962 -16.79 -19.16 -40.10
C GLY A 962 -18.26 -18.91 -39.75
N LEU A 963 -18.49 -18.08 -38.73
CA LEU A 963 -19.83 -17.69 -38.26
C LEU A 963 -19.84 -16.22 -37.84
N PHE A 964 -20.99 -15.56 -37.98
CA PHE A 964 -21.30 -14.31 -37.31
C PHE A 964 -22.70 -14.37 -36.70
N GLY A 965 -22.88 -13.83 -35.50
CA GLY A 965 -24.16 -13.75 -34.83
C GLY A 965 -24.25 -12.68 -33.77
N VAL A 966 -25.47 -12.49 -33.27
CA VAL A 966 -25.79 -11.59 -32.15
C VAL A 966 -26.62 -12.31 -31.10
N ALA A 967 -26.56 -11.86 -29.85
CA ALA A 967 -27.33 -12.42 -28.75
C ALA A 967 -27.79 -11.33 -27.77
N PHE A 968 -29.02 -11.45 -27.29
CA PHE A 968 -29.62 -10.63 -26.25
C PHE A 968 -29.66 -11.44 -24.96
N ASN A 969 -29.20 -10.84 -23.87
CA ASN A 969 -29.16 -11.45 -22.54
C ASN A 969 -30.10 -10.68 -21.61
N TYR A 970 -30.95 -11.40 -20.90
CA TYR A 970 -31.73 -10.92 -19.77
C TYR A 970 -31.25 -11.63 -18.52
N GLY A 971 -31.10 -10.91 -17.42
CA GLY A 971 -30.69 -11.48 -16.14
C GLY A 971 -31.45 -10.91 -14.97
N LYS A 972 -31.59 -11.71 -13.92
CA LYS A 972 -31.88 -11.27 -12.56
C LYS A 972 -30.91 -11.89 -11.58
N ASP A 973 -30.48 -11.10 -10.61
CA ASP A 973 -29.76 -11.56 -9.42
C ASP A 973 -30.56 -11.16 -8.18
N ASP A 974 -30.62 -12.06 -7.21
CA ASP A 974 -31.06 -11.85 -5.82
C ASP A 974 -29.87 -12.28 -4.95
N ILE A 975 -29.32 -11.34 -4.19
CA ILE A 975 -28.14 -11.55 -3.35
C ILE A 975 -28.45 -11.11 -1.93
N SER A 976 -28.51 -12.07 -1.01
CA SER A 976 -28.58 -11.80 0.43
C SER A 976 -27.18 -11.56 1.00
N VAL A 977 -27.04 -10.57 1.90
CA VAL A 977 -25.78 -10.19 2.56
C VAL A 977 -25.97 -10.23 4.08
N GLY A 978 -25.18 -11.07 4.75
CA GLY A 978 -25.29 -11.27 6.18
C GLY A 978 -26.64 -11.88 6.62
N ASN A 979 -26.94 -11.78 7.91
CA ASN A 979 -28.14 -12.37 8.51
C ASN A 979 -29.22 -11.32 8.88
N ALA A 980 -28.96 -10.04 8.59
CA ALA A 980 -29.86 -8.92 8.94
C ALA A 980 -30.95 -8.65 7.89
N GLY A 981 -30.91 -9.30 6.72
CA GLY A 981 -31.82 -9.02 5.60
C GLY A 981 -31.37 -7.84 4.71
N SER A 982 -30.08 -7.52 4.74
CA SER A 982 -29.39 -6.72 3.72
C SER A 982 -29.26 -7.53 2.42
N GLY A 983 -29.22 -6.87 1.26
CA GLY A 983 -29.11 -7.54 -0.02
C GLY A 983 -29.19 -6.62 -1.23
N ILE A 984 -29.16 -7.25 -2.42
CA ILE A 984 -29.26 -6.60 -3.72
C ILE A 984 -30.18 -7.43 -4.61
N ASP A 985 -31.18 -6.79 -5.18
CA ASP A 985 -31.92 -7.28 -6.34
C ASP A 985 -31.40 -6.57 -7.59
N SER A 986 -31.22 -7.26 -8.72
CA SER A 986 -30.88 -6.58 -9.98
C SER A 986 -31.66 -7.09 -11.18
N THR A 987 -31.83 -6.21 -12.17
CA THR A 987 -32.33 -6.56 -13.50
C THR A 987 -31.28 -6.17 -14.54
N ASN A 988 -30.93 -7.12 -15.40
CA ASN A 988 -29.73 -7.06 -16.22
C ASN A 988 -30.12 -7.20 -17.70
N LEU A 989 -29.58 -6.33 -18.55
CA LEU A 989 -29.79 -6.34 -19.99
C LEU A 989 -28.43 -6.31 -20.69
N GLY A 990 -28.23 -7.23 -21.62
CA GLY A 990 -26.95 -7.39 -22.32
C GLY A 990 -27.12 -7.69 -23.80
N PHE A 991 -26.14 -7.30 -24.59
CA PHE A 991 -26.13 -7.53 -26.03
C PHE A 991 -24.72 -7.89 -26.50
N ASN A 992 -24.56 -9.06 -27.12
CA ASN A 992 -23.28 -9.57 -27.61
C ASN A 992 -23.27 -9.64 -29.14
N PHE A 993 -22.15 -9.28 -29.74
CA PHE A 993 -21.74 -9.69 -31.07
C PHE A 993 -20.71 -10.80 -30.96
N TYR A 994 -20.79 -11.83 -31.80
CA TYR A 994 -19.85 -12.94 -31.77
C TYR A 994 -19.50 -13.49 -33.15
N SER A 995 -18.28 -14.00 -33.29
CA SER A 995 -17.77 -14.60 -34.51
C SER A 995 -16.75 -15.70 -34.22
N SER A 996 -16.81 -16.76 -35.04
CA SER A 996 -15.81 -17.82 -35.07
C SER A 996 -15.13 -17.83 -36.44
N ASN A 997 -13.80 -17.99 -36.45
CA ASN A 997 -12.95 -18.01 -37.65
C ASN A 997 -11.79 -19.01 -37.48
N LEU A 998 -11.06 -19.30 -38.56
CA LEU A 998 -9.83 -20.09 -38.49
C LEU A 998 -8.58 -19.21 -38.57
N LEU A 999 -7.77 -19.21 -37.52
CA LEU A 999 -6.43 -18.62 -37.52
C LEU A 999 -5.49 -19.49 -38.37
N LYS A 1000 -4.90 -18.89 -39.42
CA LYS A 1000 -3.98 -19.56 -40.37
C LYS A 1000 -4.55 -20.85 -40.98
N ASN A 1001 -5.87 -20.93 -41.16
CA ASN A 1001 -6.60 -22.12 -41.64
C ASN A 1001 -6.36 -23.39 -40.80
N LYS A 1002 -6.02 -23.26 -39.50
CA LYS A 1002 -5.75 -24.41 -38.61
C LYS A 1002 -6.42 -24.34 -37.24
N PHE A 1003 -6.30 -23.21 -36.54
CA PHE A 1003 -6.78 -23.09 -35.16
C PHE A 1003 -8.08 -22.31 -35.11
N PRO A 1004 -9.20 -22.88 -34.61
CA PRO A 1004 -10.41 -22.11 -34.37
C PRO A 1004 -10.14 -20.99 -33.36
N ILE A 1005 -10.54 -19.77 -33.73
CA ILE A 1005 -10.61 -18.62 -32.83
C ILE A 1005 -12.07 -18.20 -32.72
N GLU A 1006 -12.59 -18.33 -31.50
CA GLU A 1006 -13.92 -17.92 -31.07
C GLU A 1006 -13.76 -16.57 -30.37
N SER A 1007 -14.55 -15.58 -30.77
CA SER A 1007 -14.42 -14.19 -30.29
C SER A 1007 -15.78 -13.55 -30.11
N GLN A 1008 -15.91 -12.76 -29.04
CA GLN A 1008 -17.14 -12.02 -28.74
C GLN A 1008 -16.86 -10.72 -28.01
N ILE A 1009 -17.74 -9.75 -28.22
CA ILE A 1009 -17.79 -8.46 -27.53
C ILE A 1009 -19.24 -8.17 -27.18
N GLY A 1010 -19.49 -7.66 -25.98
CA GLY A 1010 -20.82 -7.36 -25.51
C GLY A 1010 -20.87 -6.11 -24.63
N PHE A 1011 -22.06 -5.56 -24.56
CA PHE A 1011 -22.42 -4.39 -23.78
C PHE A 1011 -23.50 -4.79 -22.78
N GLY A 1012 -23.47 -4.22 -21.57
CA GLY A 1012 -24.47 -4.49 -20.55
C GLY A 1012 -24.91 -3.23 -19.82
N LYS A 1013 -26.21 -3.16 -19.52
CA LYS A 1013 -26.77 -2.32 -18.46
C LYS A 1013 -27.28 -3.25 -17.36
N MET A 1014 -27.11 -2.85 -16.11
CA MET A 1014 -27.72 -3.48 -14.95
C MET A 1014 -28.31 -2.40 -14.05
N ASP A 1015 -29.58 -2.55 -13.72
CA ASP A 1015 -30.30 -1.77 -12.72
C ASP A 1015 -30.26 -2.55 -11.40
N MET A 1016 -29.57 -2.03 -10.39
CA MET A 1016 -29.48 -2.66 -9.06
C MET A 1016 -30.30 -1.90 -8.02
N ASN A 1017 -31.13 -2.60 -7.27
CA ASN A 1017 -31.82 -2.07 -6.11
C ASN A 1017 -31.08 -2.61 -4.87
N THR A 1018 -30.47 -1.71 -4.10
CA THR A 1018 -29.70 -2.09 -2.90
C THR A 1018 -30.53 -1.88 -1.65
N LYS A 1019 -30.39 -2.79 -0.69
CA LYS A 1019 -31.01 -2.69 0.64
C LYS A 1019 -29.99 -3.03 1.71
N ARG A 1020 -29.78 -2.13 2.67
CA ARG A 1020 -28.88 -2.32 3.81
C ARG A 1020 -29.67 -2.21 5.11
N ILE A 1021 -29.50 -3.17 6.01
CA ILE A 1021 -30.04 -3.10 7.37
C ILE A 1021 -28.92 -2.74 8.33
N ASP A 1022 -29.10 -1.67 9.11
CA ASP A 1022 -28.15 -1.17 10.10
C ASP A 1022 -28.92 -0.84 11.38
N ASN A 1023 -28.59 -1.49 12.50
CA ASN A 1023 -29.32 -1.37 13.77
C ASN A 1023 -30.87 -1.43 13.62
N SER A 1024 -31.36 -2.38 12.82
CA SER A 1024 -32.79 -2.56 12.46
C SER A 1024 -33.42 -1.48 11.58
N THR A 1025 -32.68 -0.44 11.18
CA THR A 1025 -33.12 0.55 10.19
C THR A 1025 -32.83 0.05 8.78
N SER A 1026 -33.74 0.28 7.84
CA SER A 1026 -33.54 -0.07 6.42
C SER A 1026 -33.11 1.14 5.61
N HIS A 1027 -32.01 1.01 4.89
CA HIS A 1027 -31.52 1.97 3.91
C HIS A 1027 -31.69 1.38 2.51
N ILE A 1028 -32.22 2.16 1.57
CA ILE A 1028 -32.54 1.70 0.21
C ILE A 1028 -31.98 2.70 -0.79
N GLY A 1029 -31.33 2.22 -1.86
CA GLY A 1029 -30.87 3.06 -2.96
C GLY A 1029 -30.67 2.28 -4.26
N ASP A 1030 -30.94 2.94 -5.38
CA ASP A 1030 -30.86 2.34 -6.71
C ASP A 1030 -29.55 2.75 -7.40
N ARG A 1031 -28.90 1.79 -8.07
CA ARG A 1031 -27.57 1.96 -8.68
C ARG A 1031 -27.55 1.47 -10.14
N ASP A 1032 -27.33 2.41 -11.05
CA ASP A 1032 -27.03 2.10 -12.46
C ASP A 1032 -25.62 1.51 -12.62
N VAL A 1033 -25.50 0.44 -13.40
CA VAL A 1033 -24.22 -0.13 -13.81
C VAL A 1033 -24.16 -0.30 -15.33
N TYR A 1034 -23.05 0.15 -15.92
CA TYR A 1034 -22.75 0.03 -17.34
C TYR A 1034 -21.48 -0.79 -17.53
N MET A 1035 -21.45 -1.64 -18.54
CA MET A 1035 -20.28 -2.48 -18.82
C MET A 1035 -20.07 -2.74 -20.31
N ILE A 1036 -18.79 -2.87 -20.67
CA ILE A 1036 -18.33 -3.47 -21.93
C ILE A 1036 -17.46 -4.67 -21.56
N PHE A 1037 -17.68 -5.80 -22.23
CA PHE A 1037 -16.99 -7.05 -21.95
C PHE A 1037 -16.69 -7.81 -23.24
N GLY A 1038 -15.77 -8.76 -23.19
CA GLY A 1038 -15.46 -9.60 -24.33
C GLY A 1038 -14.57 -10.77 -23.97
N SER A 1039 -14.52 -11.74 -24.87
CA SER A 1039 -13.63 -12.89 -24.74
C SER A 1039 -13.04 -13.31 -26.08
N ALA A 1040 -11.86 -13.92 -26.01
CA ALA A 1040 -11.20 -14.58 -27.12
C ALA A 1040 -10.72 -15.97 -26.67
N LYS A 1041 -11.18 -17.01 -27.36
CA LYS A 1041 -10.90 -18.43 -27.06
C LYS A 1041 -10.28 -19.08 -28.28
N ILE A 1042 -9.09 -19.66 -28.10
CA ILE A 1042 -8.33 -20.34 -29.15
C ILE A 1042 -8.30 -21.83 -28.82
N LEU A 1043 -8.70 -22.66 -29.78
CA LEU A 1043 -8.77 -24.10 -29.61
C LEU A 1043 -7.63 -24.79 -30.38
N ALA A 1044 -7.07 -25.84 -29.77
CA ALA A 1044 -6.17 -26.76 -30.44
C ALA A 1044 -6.95 -27.79 -31.30
N GLU A 1045 -6.26 -28.45 -32.22
CA GLU A 1045 -6.84 -29.58 -32.97
C GLU A 1045 -7.26 -30.71 -32.01
N PRO A 1046 -8.49 -31.27 -32.12
CA PRO A 1046 -8.96 -32.32 -31.22
C PRO A 1046 -8.13 -33.61 -31.30
N LEU A 1047 -7.60 -34.05 -30.16
CA LEU A 1047 -6.91 -35.32 -30.00
C LEU A 1047 -7.93 -36.46 -29.92
N LYS A 1048 -7.95 -37.34 -30.91
CA LYS A 1048 -8.86 -38.51 -30.96
C LYS A 1048 -8.26 -39.69 -30.20
N ILE A 1049 -8.89 -40.07 -29.09
CA ILE A 1049 -8.46 -41.18 -28.23
C ILE A 1049 -9.55 -42.26 -28.24
N LYS A 1050 -9.39 -43.25 -29.11
CA LYS A 1050 -10.44 -44.25 -29.43
C LYS A 1050 -11.74 -43.54 -29.85
N ASN A 1051 -12.80 -43.64 -29.04
CA ASN A 1051 -14.11 -43.05 -29.28
C ASN A 1051 -14.31 -41.69 -28.58
N PHE A 1052 -13.28 -41.16 -27.92
CA PHE A 1052 -13.30 -39.86 -27.25
C PHE A 1052 -12.55 -38.80 -28.06
N GLN A 1053 -13.01 -37.56 -27.98
CA GLN A 1053 -12.32 -36.38 -28.51
C GLN A 1053 -11.89 -35.51 -27.32
N LEU A 1054 -10.60 -35.13 -27.28
CA LEU A 1054 -10.04 -34.24 -26.27
C LEU A 1054 -9.55 -32.96 -26.95
N THR A 1055 -10.14 -31.81 -26.61
CA THR A 1055 -9.85 -30.51 -27.21
C THR A 1055 -9.29 -29.55 -26.17
N PRO A 1056 -7.97 -29.31 -26.14
CA PRO A 1056 -7.37 -28.24 -25.36
C PRO A 1056 -7.75 -26.84 -25.89
N TYR A 1057 -7.88 -25.87 -25.00
CA TYR A 1057 -8.09 -24.47 -25.36
C TYR A 1057 -7.41 -23.50 -24.39
N GLY A 1058 -7.14 -22.28 -24.88
CA GLY A 1058 -6.79 -21.11 -24.06
C GLY A 1058 -7.81 -20.00 -24.27
N ARG A 1059 -8.10 -19.23 -23.22
CA ARG A 1059 -9.11 -18.16 -23.24
C ARG A 1059 -8.62 -16.92 -22.50
N LEU A 1060 -8.94 -15.75 -23.04
CA LEU A 1060 -8.80 -14.43 -22.43
C LEU A 1060 -10.21 -13.84 -22.26
N ASP A 1061 -10.49 -13.29 -21.09
CA ASP A 1061 -11.71 -12.54 -20.77
C ASP A 1061 -11.33 -11.14 -20.27
N LEU A 1062 -12.01 -10.12 -20.82
CA LEU A 1062 -11.81 -8.72 -20.45
C LEU A 1062 -13.17 -8.07 -20.15
N ALA A 1063 -13.23 -7.19 -19.16
CA ALA A 1063 -14.38 -6.30 -18.98
C ALA A 1063 -13.99 -4.96 -18.32
N HIS A 1064 -14.67 -3.90 -18.72
CA HIS A 1064 -14.73 -2.63 -18.01
C HIS A 1064 -16.15 -2.46 -17.48
N ILE A 1065 -16.26 -2.22 -16.18
CA ILE A 1065 -17.53 -2.05 -15.47
C ILE A 1065 -17.48 -0.71 -14.74
N ASN A 1066 -18.47 0.13 -14.97
CA ASN A 1066 -18.65 1.41 -14.30
C ASN A 1066 -19.98 1.38 -13.52
N LEU A 1067 -19.88 1.44 -12.19
CA LEU A 1067 -21.04 1.47 -11.29
C LEU A 1067 -21.23 2.90 -10.81
N LYS A 1068 -22.39 3.50 -11.09
CA LYS A 1068 -22.64 4.92 -10.84
C LYS A 1068 -22.77 5.26 -9.37
N ALA A 1069 -22.49 6.52 -9.04
CA ALA A 1069 -22.76 7.07 -7.73
C ALA A 1069 -24.26 7.01 -7.43
N PHE A 1070 -24.60 6.71 -6.19
CA PHE A 1070 -25.98 6.74 -5.69
C PHE A 1070 -25.99 7.09 -4.21
N SER A 1071 -27.12 7.58 -3.72
CA SER A 1071 -27.36 7.78 -2.29
C SER A 1071 -28.45 6.84 -1.82
N GLU A 1072 -28.21 6.18 -0.70
CA GLU A 1072 -29.25 5.52 0.06
C GLU A 1072 -30.23 6.56 0.65
N SER A 1073 -31.44 6.09 0.96
CA SER A 1073 -32.49 6.81 1.68
C SER A 1073 -32.90 6.01 2.92
N GLY A 1074 -33.35 6.68 3.99
CA GLY A 1074 -33.97 6.01 5.15
C GLY A 1074 -33.75 6.69 6.50
N SER A 1075 -32.55 7.17 6.79
CA SER A 1075 -32.22 7.93 8.02
C SER A 1075 -30.88 8.68 7.89
N SER A 1076 -30.41 9.31 8.98
CA SER A 1076 -29.07 9.91 9.09
C SER A 1076 -27.91 8.92 8.87
N LEU A 1077 -28.13 7.61 9.02
CA LEU A 1077 -27.12 6.57 8.76
C LEU A 1077 -27.06 6.14 7.28
N ALA A 1078 -27.81 6.78 6.38
CA ALA A 1078 -27.76 6.53 4.95
C ALA A 1078 -26.42 6.97 4.34
N LEU A 1079 -25.89 6.20 3.39
CA LEU A 1079 -24.62 6.44 2.72
C LEU A 1079 -24.80 6.89 1.26
N THR A 1080 -24.00 7.87 0.84
CA THR A 1080 -23.71 8.15 -0.57
C THR A 1080 -22.48 7.34 -0.99
N PHE A 1081 -22.64 6.44 -1.96
CA PHE A 1081 -21.54 5.73 -2.61
C PHE A 1081 -21.18 6.43 -3.93
N LYS A 1082 -19.88 6.60 -4.19
CA LYS A 1082 -19.38 7.32 -5.39
C LYS A 1082 -19.20 6.39 -6.60
N ASP A 1083 -18.92 6.97 -7.76
CA ASP A 1083 -18.62 6.22 -9.00
C ASP A 1083 -17.48 5.21 -8.73
N GLN A 1084 -17.73 3.94 -9.04
CA GLN A 1084 -16.77 2.84 -8.88
C GLN A 1084 -16.44 2.25 -10.26
N THR A 1085 -15.17 1.96 -10.51
CA THR A 1085 -14.73 1.28 -11.73
C THR A 1085 -14.06 -0.06 -11.40
N VAL A 1086 -14.33 -1.08 -12.23
CA VAL A 1086 -13.75 -2.43 -12.13
C VAL A 1086 -13.24 -2.84 -13.51
N ASN A 1087 -11.93 -3.07 -13.61
CA ASN A 1087 -11.24 -3.47 -14.84
C ASN A 1087 -10.83 -4.94 -14.75
N ARG A 1088 -11.70 -5.83 -15.23
CA ARG A 1088 -11.51 -7.28 -15.13
C ARG A 1088 -10.63 -7.84 -16.24
N LYS A 1089 -9.67 -8.68 -15.87
CA LYS A 1089 -8.69 -9.30 -16.79
C LYS A 1089 -8.42 -10.76 -16.36
N MET A 1090 -8.96 -11.76 -17.05
CA MET A 1090 -8.78 -13.18 -16.70
C MET A 1090 -8.21 -13.99 -17.86
N VAL A 1091 -7.26 -14.88 -17.55
CA VAL A 1091 -6.67 -15.83 -18.51
C VAL A 1091 -6.93 -17.24 -18.01
N SER A 1092 -7.39 -18.12 -18.90
CA SER A 1092 -7.76 -19.51 -18.58
C SER A 1092 -7.17 -20.51 -19.58
N LEU A 1093 -6.84 -21.70 -19.09
CA LEU A 1093 -6.49 -22.88 -19.87
C LEU A 1093 -7.48 -24.00 -19.55
N GLY A 1094 -7.94 -24.73 -20.55
CA GLY A 1094 -8.93 -25.77 -20.37
C GLY A 1094 -8.84 -26.95 -21.34
N LEU A 1095 -9.59 -27.98 -21.01
CA LEU A 1095 -9.67 -29.26 -21.70
C LEU A 1095 -11.14 -29.68 -21.78
N ASN A 1096 -11.65 -29.83 -23.00
CA ASN A 1096 -12.97 -30.39 -23.26
C ASN A 1096 -12.83 -31.85 -23.73
N LEU A 1097 -13.49 -32.78 -23.05
CA LEU A 1097 -13.56 -34.19 -23.37
C LEU A 1097 -14.99 -34.55 -23.78
N ASP A 1098 -15.18 -35.18 -24.94
CA ASP A 1098 -16.51 -35.58 -25.40
C ASP A 1098 -16.53 -36.90 -26.18
N ARG A 1099 -17.73 -37.47 -26.34
CA ARG A 1099 -17.96 -38.69 -27.12
C ARG A 1099 -19.36 -38.70 -27.75
N ASN A 1100 -19.44 -39.02 -29.03
CA ASN A 1100 -20.71 -39.24 -29.71
C ASN A 1100 -21.23 -40.68 -29.55
N PHE A 1101 -22.55 -40.79 -29.39
CA PHE A 1101 -23.35 -42.00 -29.55
C PHE A 1101 -24.47 -41.70 -30.57
N ILE A 1102 -24.75 -42.65 -31.47
CA ILE A 1102 -25.72 -42.48 -32.56
C ILE A 1102 -26.72 -43.62 -32.47
N PHE A 1103 -28.01 -43.29 -32.47
CA PHE A 1103 -29.14 -44.22 -32.33
C PHE A 1103 -30.25 -43.78 -33.30
N GLU A 1104 -30.42 -44.48 -34.42
CA GLU A 1104 -31.39 -44.11 -35.47
C GLU A 1104 -31.25 -42.63 -35.91
N ASN A 1105 -32.27 -41.81 -35.65
CA ASN A 1105 -32.31 -40.37 -35.95
C ASN A 1105 -31.82 -39.48 -34.78
N TRP A 1106 -31.37 -40.08 -33.69
CA TRP A 1106 -30.81 -39.38 -32.54
C TRP A 1106 -29.29 -39.47 -32.49
N ARG A 1107 -28.66 -38.36 -32.08
CA ARG A 1107 -27.28 -38.35 -31.59
C ARG A 1107 -27.27 -37.84 -30.17
N LEU A 1108 -26.52 -38.51 -29.29
CA LEU A 1108 -26.30 -38.13 -27.90
C LEU A 1108 -24.79 -37.93 -27.69
N LYS A 1109 -24.41 -36.81 -27.08
CA LYS A 1109 -23.01 -36.43 -26.86
C LYS A 1109 -22.80 -35.98 -25.40
N PRO A 1110 -22.50 -36.91 -24.47
CA PRO A 1110 -21.96 -36.52 -23.17
C PRO A 1110 -20.60 -35.83 -23.30
N PHE A 1111 -20.37 -34.84 -22.45
CA PHE A 1111 -19.14 -34.06 -22.40
C PHE A 1111 -18.73 -33.70 -20.96
N LEU A 1112 -17.43 -33.43 -20.80
CA LEU A 1112 -16.78 -32.95 -19.58
C LEU A 1112 -15.78 -31.85 -19.96
N GLY A 1113 -15.99 -30.63 -19.48
CA GLY A 1113 -15.03 -29.53 -19.55
C GLY A 1113 -14.36 -29.33 -18.19
N ILE A 1114 -13.04 -29.15 -18.18
CA ILE A 1114 -12.28 -28.72 -16.99
C ILE A 1114 -11.40 -27.55 -17.41
N SER A 1115 -11.42 -26.46 -16.64
CA SER A 1115 -10.49 -25.35 -16.83
C SER A 1115 -9.98 -24.76 -15.53
N TYR A 1116 -8.80 -24.17 -15.63
CA TYR A 1116 -8.15 -23.40 -14.60
C TYR A 1116 -7.79 -22.03 -15.17
N GLY A 1117 -8.13 -20.97 -14.46
CA GLY A 1117 -7.78 -19.62 -14.82
C GLY A 1117 -7.31 -18.79 -13.64
N TYR A 1118 -6.65 -17.69 -13.96
CA TYR A 1118 -6.23 -16.67 -13.01
C TYR A 1118 -6.89 -15.36 -13.39
N ASP A 1119 -7.58 -14.75 -12.43
CA ASP A 1119 -8.14 -13.41 -12.56
C ASP A 1119 -7.15 -12.37 -12.00
N PHE A 1120 -6.63 -11.53 -12.89
CA PHE A 1120 -5.68 -10.45 -12.62
C PHE A 1120 -6.39 -9.09 -12.46
N THR A 1121 -7.70 -9.09 -12.19
CA THR A 1121 -8.44 -7.88 -11.78
C THR A 1121 -7.69 -7.22 -10.62
N GLY A 1122 -7.33 -5.94 -10.81
CA GLY A 1122 -6.71 -5.14 -9.77
C GLY A 1122 -7.72 -4.63 -8.74
N ASP A 1123 -7.19 -4.07 -7.65
CA ASP A 1123 -7.99 -3.51 -6.56
C ASP A 1123 -9.06 -2.54 -7.07
N SER A 1124 -10.29 -2.67 -6.58
CA SER A 1124 -11.37 -1.70 -6.84
C SER A 1124 -11.58 -0.84 -5.60
N ILE A 1125 -11.69 0.47 -5.80
CA ILE A 1125 -11.87 1.46 -4.72
C ILE A 1125 -13.35 1.82 -4.64
N VAL A 1126 -13.91 1.79 -3.43
CA VAL A 1126 -15.26 2.27 -3.13
C VAL A 1126 -15.15 3.42 -2.14
N ASP A 1127 -15.43 4.63 -2.62
CA ASP A 1127 -15.51 5.83 -1.78
C ASP A 1127 -16.97 6.09 -1.39
N MET A 1128 -17.19 6.53 -0.14
CA MET A 1128 -18.52 6.85 0.39
C MET A 1128 -18.47 7.94 1.46
N ASN A 1129 -19.61 8.56 1.73
CA ASN A 1129 -19.82 9.50 2.84
C ASN A 1129 -21.25 9.32 3.38
N TYR A 1130 -21.54 9.78 4.60
CA TYR A 1130 -22.93 9.85 5.06
C TYR A 1130 -23.69 10.92 4.26
N VAL A 1131 -24.99 10.73 4.06
CA VAL A 1131 -25.84 11.70 3.33
C VAL A 1131 -25.92 12.99 4.14
N GLY A 1132 -25.38 14.08 3.58
CA GLY A 1132 -25.27 15.38 4.25
C GLY A 1132 -23.91 15.64 4.91
N ASP A 1133 -23.02 14.66 4.96
CA ASP A 1133 -21.65 14.76 5.48
C ASP A 1133 -20.63 14.96 4.34
N SER A 1134 -19.54 15.66 4.64
CA SER A 1134 -18.39 15.86 3.75
C SER A 1134 -17.24 14.87 3.97
N GLN A 1135 -17.22 14.12 5.08
CA GLN A 1135 -16.17 13.16 5.39
C GLN A 1135 -16.21 11.94 4.46
N ASN A 1136 -15.10 11.70 3.75
CA ASN A 1136 -14.99 10.62 2.76
C ASN A 1136 -14.29 9.39 3.36
N TYR A 1137 -14.98 8.25 3.33
CA TYR A 1137 -14.53 6.93 3.77
C TYR A 1137 -14.21 6.04 2.55
N ARG A 1138 -13.23 5.14 2.68
CA ARG A 1138 -12.70 4.36 1.54
C ARG A 1138 -12.52 2.88 1.86
N ILE A 1139 -13.18 2.02 1.07
CA ILE A 1139 -12.91 0.58 1.01
C ILE A 1139 -11.98 0.30 -0.18
N ILE A 1140 -11.02 -0.60 0.01
CA ILE A 1140 -10.23 -1.21 -1.07
C ILE A 1140 -10.62 -2.68 -1.15
N LEU A 1141 -11.17 -3.09 -2.30
CA LEU A 1141 -11.53 -4.48 -2.60
C LEU A 1141 -10.33 -5.18 -3.24
N ASP A 1142 -9.44 -5.73 -2.39
CA ASP A 1142 -8.18 -6.38 -2.78
C ASP A 1142 -8.33 -7.89 -3.09
N GLU A 1143 -9.43 -8.53 -2.67
CA GLU A 1143 -9.71 -9.96 -2.94
C GLU A 1143 -10.29 -10.25 -4.34
N LEU A 1144 -10.28 -9.30 -5.28
CA LEU A 1144 -10.78 -9.52 -6.65
C LEU A 1144 -9.86 -10.43 -7.49
N SER A 1145 -8.55 -10.43 -7.20
CA SER A 1145 -7.62 -11.37 -7.86
C SER A 1145 -7.76 -12.77 -7.28
N SER A 1146 -8.07 -13.75 -8.15
CA SER A 1146 -8.42 -15.10 -7.71
C SER A 1146 -8.01 -16.20 -8.68
N ASN A 1147 -7.70 -17.37 -8.12
CA ASN A 1147 -7.57 -18.62 -8.88
C ASN A 1147 -8.95 -19.23 -9.06
N ASN A 1148 -9.36 -19.47 -10.31
CA ASN A 1148 -10.67 -19.98 -10.67
C ASN A 1148 -10.53 -21.41 -11.22
N TRP A 1149 -11.15 -22.36 -10.53
CA TRP A 1149 -11.34 -23.73 -11.03
C TRP A 1149 -12.78 -23.86 -11.53
N ASN A 1150 -12.95 -24.36 -12.76
CA ASN A 1150 -14.27 -24.57 -13.35
C ASN A 1150 -14.34 -26.02 -13.88
N THR A 1151 -15.43 -26.72 -13.55
CA THR A 1151 -15.74 -28.06 -14.06
C THR A 1151 -17.18 -28.09 -14.54
N ASN A 1152 -17.38 -28.43 -15.81
CA ASN A 1152 -18.68 -28.51 -16.45
C ASN A 1152 -18.92 -29.94 -16.96
N ILE A 1153 -20.08 -30.52 -16.65
CA ILE A 1153 -20.49 -31.84 -17.12
C ILE A 1153 -21.90 -31.77 -17.69
N GLY A 1154 -22.14 -32.43 -18.82
CA GLY A 1154 -23.45 -32.40 -19.45
C GLY A 1154 -23.59 -33.37 -20.62
N PHE A 1155 -24.70 -33.23 -21.32
CA PHE A 1155 -24.95 -33.94 -22.57
C PHE A 1155 -25.69 -33.05 -23.57
N GLU A 1156 -25.29 -33.14 -24.84
CA GLU A 1156 -26.00 -32.58 -25.98
C GLU A 1156 -26.81 -33.68 -26.66
N PHE A 1157 -28.00 -33.34 -27.17
CA PHE A 1157 -28.86 -34.26 -27.90
C PHE A 1157 -29.40 -33.61 -29.16
N PHE A 1158 -29.47 -34.39 -30.23
CA PHE A 1158 -29.82 -33.94 -31.58
C PHE A 1158 -30.85 -34.90 -32.17
N ARG A 1159 -31.88 -34.36 -32.84
CA ARG A 1159 -32.87 -35.14 -33.57
C ARG A 1159 -32.94 -34.67 -35.02
N ASP A 1160 -32.69 -35.58 -35.97
CA ASP A 1160 -32.86 -35.39 -37.41
C ASP A 1160 -32.15 -34.17 -38.07
N ASN A 1161 -31.35 -33.41 -37.32
CA ASN A 1161 -30.83 -32.08 -37.67
C ASN A 1161 -31.87 -30.93 -37.71
N ASP A 1162 -33.10 -31.15 -37.23
CA ASP A 1162 -34.16 -30.11 -37.22
C ASP A 1162 -34.10 -29.22 -35.97
N TRP A 1163 -33.72 -29.82 -34.84
CA TRP A 1163 -33.50 -29.13 -33.58
C TRP A 1163 -32.53 -29.93 -32.68
N SER A 1164 -32.03 -29.27 -31.66
CA SER A 1164 -31.14 -29.88 -30.68
C SER A 1164 -31.21 -29.15 -29.34
N GLY A 1165 -30.74 -29.80 -28.28
CA GLY A 1165 -30.61 -29.17 -26.98
C GLY A 1165 -29.43 -29.70 -26.19
N SER A 1166 -29.14 -29.07 -25.06
CA SER A 1166 -28.20 -29.57 -24.08
C SER A 1166 -28.65 -29.27 -22.66
N ILE A 1167 -28.24 -30.14 -21.74
CA ILE A 1167 -28.36 -29.93 -20.29
C ILE A 1167 -26.95 -30.08 -19.72
N SER A 1168 -26.55 -29.13 -18.88
CA SER A 1168 -25.26 -29.21 -18.18
C SER A 1168 -25.30 -28.61 -16.78
N TYR A 1169 -24.42 -29.14 -15.94
CA TYR A 1169 -24.12 -28.63 -14.61
C TYR A 1169 -22.68 -28.14 -14.59
N GLU A 1170 -22.44 -26.98 -14.01
CA GLU A 1170 -21.13 -26.40 -13.84
C GLU A 1170 -20.88 -26.00 -12.38
N TYR A 1171 -19.69 -26.37 -11.90
CA TYR A 1171 -19.17 -25.94 -10.61
C TYR A 1171 -17.97 -25.02 -10.85
N GLU A 1172 -18.09 -23.76 -10.42
CA GLU A 1172 -16.97 -22.82 -10.36
C GLU A 1172 -16.56 -22.59 -8.91
N ARG A 1173 -15.26 -22.58 -8.66
CA ARG A 1173 -14.67 -22.22 -7.37
C ARG A 1173 -13.66 -21.10 -7.56
N ALA A 1174 -13.99 -19.93 -7.01
CA ALA A 1174 -13.13 -18.77 -7.00
C ALA A 1174 -12.41 -18.64 -5.64
N GLY A 1175 -11.09 -18.80 -5.66
CA GLY A 1175 -10.26 -18.73 -4.46
C GLY A 1175 -10.62 -19.77 -3.39
N SER A 1176 -10.61 -19.36 -2.12
CA SER A 1176 -10.72 -20.28 -0.97
C SER A 1176 -12.10 -20.39 -0.33
N SER A 1177 -12.99 -19.43 -0.62
CA SER A 1177 -14.24 -19.15 0.12
C SER A 1177 -15.46 -18.85 -0.75
N SER A 1178 -15.32 -18.78 -2.09
CA SER A 1178 -16.44 -18.58 -3.01
C SER A 1178 -16.63 -19.78 -3.94
N HIS A 1179 -17.87 -20.20 -4.14
CA HIS A 1179 -18.24 -21.21 -5.13
C HIS A 1179 -19.64 -20.98 -5.69
N THR A 1180 -19.83 -21.35 -6.95
CA THR A 1180 -21.13 -21.31 -7.64
C THR A 1180 -21.46 -22.66 -8.27
N ASN A 1181 -22.75 -22.96 -8.27
CA ASN A 1181 -23.37 -24.09 -8.94
C ASN A 1181 -24.28 -23.51 -10.03
N SER A 1182 -24.06 -23.89 -11.28
CA SER A 1182 -24.83 -23.41 -12.43
C SER A 1182 -25.49 -24.59 -13.13
N TYR A 1183 -26.78 -24.48 -13.39
CA TYR A 1183 -27.56 -25.42 -14.17
C TYR A 1183 -27.97 -24.72 -15.46
N GLN A 1184 -27.55 -25.27 -16.59
CA GLN A 1184 -27.78 -24.67 -17.91
C GLN A 1184 -28.61 -25.58 -18.81
N PHE A 1185 -29.49 -24.95 -19.58
CA PHE A 1185 -30.35 -25.59 -20.57
C PHE A 1185 -30.31 -24.80 -21.87
N ASN A 1186 -30.02 -25.47 -22.98
CA ASN A 1186 -30.01 -24.88 -24.31
C ASN A 1186 -31.04 -25.57 -25.22
N ILE A 1187 -31.72 -24.80 -26.06
CA ILE A 1187 -32.40 -25.30 -27.27
C ILE A 1187 -31.94 -24.47 -28.47
N SER A 1188 -31.61 -25.14 -29.56
CA SER A 1188 -31.29 -24.55 -30.86
C SER A 1188 -32.21 -25.12 -31.96
N TRP A 1189 -32.79 -24.24 -32.76
CA TRP A 1189 -33.65 -24.54 -33.93
C TRP A 1189 -33.00 -24.04 -35.23
N PHE A 1190 -33.27 -24.74 -36.33
CA PHE A 1190 -32.65 -24.48 -37.63
C PHE A 1190 -33.70 -24.09 -38.67
N PHE A 1191 -33.44 -22.99 -39.38
CA PHE A 1191 -34.30 -22.36 -40.40
C PHE A 1191 -33.47 -21.91 -41.62
#